data_AF-A0A7X7ISC2-F1
#
_entry.id   AF-A0A7X7ISC2-F1
#
_cell.length_a   1.000
_cell.length_b   1.000
_cell.length_c   1.000
_cell.angle_alpha   90.00
_cell.angle_beta   90.00
_cell.angle_gamma   90.00
#
_symmetry.space_group_name_H-M   'P 1'
#
loop_
_entity.id
_entity.type
_entity.pdbx_description
1 polymer ?
#
loop_
_entity_poly.entity_id
_entity_poly.type
_entity_poly.pdbx_seq_one_letter_code
_entity_poly.pdbx_strand_id
1 'polypeptide(L)'
;MTRNGSARLFRFLGGLAILAIFLAGAISSFHAASAETFDWRDVDGQNWVTSVKNQGSWGTCWAYAGCGVIEAKYMLTRNDSAYRPNVSEQQLVWETNPDMGDGASGGRVWEVMDYFTSKGVVLESEIPTIKTDDRTASDPWLTTGWQNRVFKSTSDLTKIAQGTNTAYVKDCLKKYGPLSLRMTADSDFYIPSPGDDRGGHVVVIVGFHDDASVPGGGYWIIKNSWGTGWNSSGPGTIQDGYGAIAYATQPSYQGVTYDWWDILKLNPIYNRDVCGINGAVYFTGPMANVTWKGGSGTWSSGGNHWSGTDMYGASLTAYAWQNRETWATFNASTGTDIALSGTIIAHGLTISAGATGYVFNGVSGGALTVTSGGITANETAAINAPVTIGAPQTWTVASGKTLTIGGDLHTIISNLTITGNANTVVTGSIDGGGALNAMGAAPGKIILTSGAYLWLNGAASYSVDIDAQSGSHGICFSQPEGVVGNAYGKISGGGWIDKRDRGTIILHNTSNNYTNWTSIYDGGAVQADSGAGLPTASFVNLNGGVLQSNGTTTFTRSLGTTGSGKFQWNTSGGGFAGGAGPMTVRVNNGTSTLTWGTTVGSQIVGTLKFGSTTAANTVTFENGIDLNAVQRTIHVEDNPNSGGDIAIVSGVLTDVQAFSSNLWTGALRKTGPGTLILTGGDAGQRNEYGDGLGHVGSTTIADGALQADRDKGLSGWSGLILDGGVLQSNSAITYAEPLWGFGGETSRRVIWKSGGFSAGGGKMTVNIGGGATPQTINFGGSDGKQAIAGILKLSSNSARYETELRNGLNLNGGARTVQVDDNPFEAGDFATVSGVISGSGSLTKTGSGTLYLSGSSGNTYSGATTLTAGRLRLNKTSGVAIPGNLNLTGNGVENNYVYLERSNQIAASAIVTFANDPAYSSRLNLLGNSQTVAGISCSDGRGVIQNTENESGISTNGVLTLNTASDYAYNGYLRDRYQSGSTGKVALVKTGAGTQTLSGANIRYTGGTTINGGRLLLEDTTNSSFLATGITNNATLEFGAATTDVSHAGVIGGTGSLVKSGSYALTLGGSAGNTYAGSTTVTAGSLYLNKSSGAA
;
A
#
# COMPACT_ATOMS: atom_id res chain seq x y z
N MET A 1 -47.48 7.99 21.83
CA MET A 1 -47.87 7.52 20.47
C MET A 1 -47.38 8.56 19.47
N THR A 2 -46.56 8.30 18.46
CA THR A 2 -46.07 7.05 17.86
C THR A 2 -44.76 7.32 17.11
N ARG A 3 -43.82 6.36 17.25
CA ARG A 3 -42.82 5.89 16.26
C ARG A 3 -42.70 6.72 14.97
N ASN A 4 -41.54 7.37 14.74
CA ASN A 4 -40.91 7.54 13.41
C ASN A 4 -39.60 8.39 13.39
N GLY A 5 -39.04 8.80 14.54
CA GLY A 5 -37.77 9.55 14.58
C GLY A 5 -36.50 8.69 14.43
N SER A 6 -36.57 7.39 14.71
CA SER A 6 -35.40 6.51 14.87
C SER A 6 -34.86 5.91 13.56
N ALA A 7 -35.63 5.98 12.46
CA ALA A 7 -35.26 5.33 11.20
C ALA A 7 -34.40 6.19 10.25
N ARG A 8 -34.33 7.50 10.47
CA ARG A 8 -33.53 8.42 9.63
C ARG A 8 -32.08 8.58 10.10
N LEU A 9 -31.82 8.41 11.39
CA LEU A 9 -30.46 8.41 11.96
C LEU A 9 -29.68 7.13 11.55
N PHE A 10 -30.39 6.00 11.40
CA PHE A 10 -29.78 4.71 11.02
C PHE A 10 -29.36 4.61 9.54
N ARG A 11 -29.98 5.37 8.64
CA ARG A 11 -29.61 5.37 7.21
C ARG A 11 -28.43 6.31 6.88
N PHE A 12 -28.19 7.32 7.71
CA PHE A 12 -27.04 8.22 7.54
C PHE A 12 -25.75 7.62 8.15
N LEU A 13 -25.87 6.85 9.24
CA LEU A 13 -24.77 6.07 9.83
C LEU A 13 -24.36 4.85 8.98
N GLY A 14 -25.30 4.23 8.26
CA GLY A 14 -25.00 3.12 7.34
C GLY A 14 -24.20 3.53 6.10
N GLY A 15 -24.34 4.78 5.63
CA GLY A 15 -23.60 5.30 4.46
C GLY A 15 -22.15 5.67 4.77
N LEU A 16 -21.88 6.21 5.96
CA LEU A 16 -20.51 6.51 6.41
C LEU A 16 -19.71 5.24 6.76
N ALA A 17 -20.38 4.19 7.26
CA ALA A 17 -19.74 2.91 7.52
C ALA A 17 -19.26 2.24 6.23
N ILE A 18 -20.02 2.32 5.13
CA ILE A 18 -19.65 1.70 3.85
C ILE A 18 -18.50 2.45 3.17
N LEU A 19 -18.41 3.78 3.28
CA LEU A 19 -17.31 4.55 2.70
C LEU A 19 -16.00 4.39 3.52
N ALA A 20 -16.08 4.23 4.84
CA ALA A 20 -14.93 3.88 5.68
C ALA A 20 -14.42 2.44 5.43
N ILE A 21 -15.32 1.51 5.07
CA ILE A 21 -14.98 0.13 4.67
C ILE A 21 -14.23 0.10 3.32
N PHE A 22 -14.59 0.97 2.36
CA PHE A 22 -13.88 1.04 1.06
C PHE A 22 -12.53 1.78 1.13
N LEU A 23 -12.39 2.79 2.00
CA LEU A 23 -11.13 3.54 2.13
C LEU A 23 -10.10 2.82 3.02
N ALA A 24 -10.55 2.05 4.02
CA ALA A 24 -9.67 1.14 4.77
C ALA A 24 -9.17 -0.04 3.91
N GLY A 25 -9.95 -0.48 2.92
CA GLY A 25 -9.55 -1.56 2.01
C GLY A 25 -8.40 -1.23 1.04
N ALA A 26 -8.19 0.06 0.72
CA ALA A 26 -7.18 0.48 -0.26
C ALA A 26 -5.82 0.88 0.34
N ILE A 27 -5.76 1.16 1.65
CA ILE A 27 -4.51 1.55 2.34
C ILE A 27 -3.95 0.38 3.20
N SER A 28 -4.73 -0.67 3.45
CA SER A 28 -4.31 -1.86 4.23
C SER A 28 -3.83 -3.06 3.40
N SER A 29 -3.71 -2.94 2.08
CA SER A 29 -3.16 -4.02 1.24
C SER A 29 -1.64 -4.19 1.34
N PHE A 30 -0.97 -3.40 2.19
CA PHE A 30 0.25 -3.82 2.86
C PHE A 30 -0.10 -4.38 4.26
N HIS A 31 -0.35 -5.69 4.31
CA HIS A 31 -0.35 -6.56 5.49
C HIS A 31 -1.26 -6.19 6.68
N ALA A 32 -2.53 -6.60 6.62
CA ALA A 32 -3.19 -7.18 7.79
C ALA A 32 -3.48 -8.65 7.50
N ALA A 33 -2.65 -9.55 8.03
CA ALA A 33 -2.88 -10.99 7.97
C ALA A 33 -4.24 -11.31 8.60
N SER A 34 -5.05 -12.18 7.97
CA SER A 34 -6.22 -12.74 8.63
C SER A 34 -5.79 -13.38 9.96
N ALA A 35 -6.55 -13.21 11.04
CA ALA A 35 -6.26 -13.84 12.32
C ALA A 35 -6.02 -15.34 12.11
N GLU A 36 -4.78 -15.78 12.27
CA GLU A 36 -4.35 -17.15 12.02
C GLU A 36 -4.29 -17.89 13.37
N THR A 37 -4.80 -19.13 13.39
CA THR A 37 -4.65 -20.05 14.52
C THR A 37 -4.04 -21.33 14.00
N PHE A 38 -3.06 -21.84 14.74
CA PHE A 38 -2.39 -23.08 14.40
C PHE A 38 -2.02 -23.84 15.67
N ASP A 39 -2.32 -25.13 15.73
CA ASP A 39 -2.10 -25.94 16.92
C ASP A 39 -1.70 -27.37 16.54
N TRP A 40 -0.46 -27.77 16.84
CA TRP A 40 0.02 -29.14 16.57
C TRP A 40 -0.75 -30.21 17.35
N ARG A 41 -1.56 -29.85 18.33
CA ARG A 41 -2.45 -30.80 19.03
C ARG A 41 -3.65 -31.22 18.18
N ASP A 42 -4.00 -30.43 17.16
CA ASP A 42 -5.11 -30.69 16.25
C ASP A 42 -4.82 -30.12 14.85
N VAL A 43 -4.08 -30.88 14.05
CA VAL A 43 -3.90 -30.63 12.62
C VAL A 43 -4.63 -31.73 11.87
N ASP A 44 -5.70 -31.37 11.17
CA ASP A 44 -6.59 -32.30 10.45
C ASP A 44 -7.15 -33.42 11.34
N GLY A 45 -7.48 -33.13 12.60
CA GLY A 45 -7.99 -34.10 13.56
C GLY A 45 -6.91 -35.00 14.19
N GLN A 46 -5.63 -34.72 13.92
CA GLN A 46 -4.50 -35.48 14.43
C GLN A 46 -3.65 -34.67 15.41
N ASN A 47 -3.30 -35.31 16.52
CA ASN A 47 -2.37 -34.74 17.51
C ASN A 47 -0.93 -35.13 17.16
N TRP A 48 -0.07 -34.14 16.98
CA TRP A 48 1.34 -34.27 16.63
C TRP A 48 2.30 -34.01 17.81
N VAL A 49 1.77 -33.92 19.03
CA VAL A 49 2.54 -33.71 20.26
C VAL A 49 2.28 -34.85 21.27
N THR A 50 3.30 -35.27 22.00
CA THR A 50 3.21 -36.29 23.05
C THR A 50 2.61 -35.77 24.35
N SER A 51 2.28 -36.66 25.30
CA SER A 51 1.72 -36.30 26.60
C SER A 51 2.63 -35.37 27.42
N VAL A 52 2.03 -34.54 28.29
CA VAL A 52 2.75 -33.72 29.27
C VAL A 52 3.37 -34.60 30.36
N LYS A 53 4.64 -34.37 30.68
CA LYS A 53 5.40 -35.06 31.75
C LYS A 53 5.64 -34.13 32.94
N ASN A 54 6.23 -34.64 34.04
CA ASN A 54 6.41 -33.90 35.29
C ASN A 54 7.85 -33.96 35.85
N GLN A 55 8.59 -32.87 35.70
CA GLN A 55 9.96 -32.71 36.20
C GLN A 55 10.03 -32.73 37.75
N GLY A 56 8.95 -32.41 38.46
CA GLY A 56 8.92 -32.26 39.92
C GLY A 56 9.72 -31.04 40.38
N SER A 57 10.38 -31.13 41.54
CA SER A 57 11.18 -30.04 42.11
C SER A 57 12.58 -29.89 41.50
N TRP A 58 12.90 -30.66 40.45
CA TRP A 58 14.21 -30.69 39.80
C TRP A 58 14.29 -29.63 38.71
N GLY A 59 15.43 -28.93 38.60
CA GLY A 59 15.73 -27.91 37.59
C GLY A 59 15.99 -28.47 36.19
N THR A 60 15.20 -29.45 35.74
CA THR A 60 15.45 -30.24 34.53
C THR A 60 14.60 -29.81 33.33
N CYS A 61 13.97 -28.64 33.36
CA CYS A 61 13.10 -28.13 32.29
C CYS A 61 13.78 -28.12 30.90
N TRP A 62 15.09 -27.88 30.86
CA TRP A 62 15.92 -27.94 29.66
C TRP A 62 15.90 -29.32 28.97
N ALA A 63 15.94 -30.41 29.74
CA ALA A 63 15.85 -31.79 29.23
C ALA A 63 14.44 -32.11 28.74
N TYR A 64 13.41 -31.74 29.51
CA TYR A 64 12.00 -31.98 29.15
C TYR A 64 11.58 -31.20 27.89
N ALA A 65 12.04 -29.96 27.72
CA ALA A 65 11.77 -29.17 26.52
C ALA A 65 12.45 -29.78 25.28
N GLY A 66 13.71 -30.22 25.41
CA GLY A 66 14.41 -30.91 24.32
C GLY A 66 13.72 -32.21 23.90
N CYS A 67 13.36 -33.06 24.87
CA CYS A 67 12.62 -34.29 24.64
C CYS A 67 11.27 -34.04 23.93
N GLY A 68 10.51 -33.03 24.37
CA GLY A 68 9.24 -32.67 23.73
C GLY A 68 9.36 -32.25 22.27
N VAL A 69 10.46 -31.58 21.89
CA VAL A 69 10.75 -31.20 20.50
C VAL A 69 11.12 -32.42 19.66
N ILE A 70 12.04 -33.27 20.10
CA ILE A 70 12.48 -34.45 19.30
C ILE A 70 11.37 -35.50 19.16
N GLU A 71 10.53 -35.69 20.18
CA GLU A 71 9.38 -36.59 20.12
C GLU A 71 8.38 -36.18 19.03
N ALA A 72 7.95 -34.92 19.05
CA ALA A 72 7.04 -34.38 18.03
C ALA A 72 7.68 -34.41 16.63
N LYS A 73 8.99 -34.17 16.54
CA LYS A 73 9.69 -34.18 15.27
C LYS A 73 9.74 -35.57 14.63
N TYR A 74 9.94 -36.62 15.42
CA TYR A 74 9.91 -38.00 14.90
C TYR A 74 8.53 -38.40 14.37
N MET A 75 7.46 -37.93 15.02
CA MET A 75 6.09 -38.13 14.51
C MET A 75 5.91 -37.44 13.16
N LEU A 76 6.26 -36.16 13.07
CA LEU A 76 6.12 -35.36 11.85
C LEU A 76 6.98 -35.92 10.69
N THR A 77 8.23 -36.29 10.96
CA THR A 77 9.12 -36.86 9.93
C THR A 77 8.66 -38.22 9.45
N ARG A 78 8.01 -39.02 10.29
CA ARG A 78 7.40 -40.29 9.90
C ARG A 78 6.02 -40.13 9.25
N ASN A 79 5.43 -38.93 9.36
CA ASN A 79 4.02 -38.67 9.07
C ASN A 79 3.10 -39.69 9.74
N ASP A 80 3.41 -40.02 11.00
CA ASP A 80 2.67 -41.00 11.80
C ASP A 80 2.36 -40.41 13.16
N SER A 81 1.14 -39.89 13.29
CA SER A 81 0.64 -39.38 14.56
C SER A 81 0.33 -40.48 15.58
N ALA A 82 0.26 -41.77 15.19
CA ALA A 82 0.08 -42.87 16.12
C ALA A 82 1.40 -43.33 16.77
N TYR A 83 2.54 -43.04 16.14
CA TYR A 83 3.87 -43.29 16.69
C TYR A 83 4.16 -42.31 17.85
N ARG A 84 3.86 -42.68 19.10
CA ARG A 84 4.04 -41.83 20.30
C ARG A 84 5.36 -42.13 21.02
N PRO A 85 6.52 -41.61 20.56
CA PRO A 85 7.79 -41.84 21.25
C PRO A 85 7.77 -41.20 22.64
N ASN A 86 8.36 -41.87 23.61
CA ASN A 86 8.54 -41.37 24.97
C ASN A 86 10.02 -41.50 25.29
N VAL A 87 10.80 -40.45 25.08
CA VAL A 87 12.26 -40.45 25.22
C VAL A 87 12.69 -40.07 26.64
N SER A 88 13.89 -40.48 27.05
CA SER A 88 14.38 -40.38 28.43
C SER A 88 14.98 -39.02 28.75
N GLU A 89 14.28 -38.20 29.55
CA GLU A 89 14.87 -37.00 30.14
C GLU A 89 16.02 -37.35 31.12
N GLN A 90 15.91 -38.47 31.82
CA GLN A 90 16.89 -38.90 32.82
C GLN A 90 18.25 -39.26 32.22
N GLN A 91 18.27 -39.78 30.98
CA GLN A 91 19.52 -39.95 30.25
C GLN A 91 20.22 -38.61 30.07
N LEU A 92 19.50 -37.56 29.68
CA LEU A 92 20.08 -36.23 29.48
C LEU A 92 20.61 -35.64 30.79
N VAL A 93 19.92 -35.89 31.92
CA VAL A 93 20.36 -35.48 33.26
C VAL A 93 21.67 -36.16 33.68
N TRP A 94 21.88 -37.44 33.33
CA TRP A 94 23.12 -38.17 33.66
C TRP A 94 24.26 -37.98 32.68
N GLU A 95 23.94 -37.79 31.41
CA GLU A 95 24.91 -37.68 30.32
C GLU A 95 25.48 -36.26 30.17
N THR A 96 25.16 -35.36 31.12
CA THR A 96 25.67 -33.99 31.17
C THR A 96 27.18 -33.99 30.94
N ASN A 97 27.58 -33.54 29.75
CA ASN A 97 28.88 -32.92 29.55
C ASN A 97 29.00 -31.82 30.62
N PRO A 98 30.17 -31.54 31.24
CA PRO A 98 30.36 -30.35 32.10
C PRO A 98 29.81 -29.03 31.53
N ASP A 99 29.54 -28.98 30.23
CA ASP A 99 28.90 -27.85 29.56
C ASP A 99 27.35 -27.85 29.59
N MET A 100 26.66 -29.01 29.64
CA MET A 100 25.18 -29.19 29.48
C MET A 100 24.31 -28.68 30.64
N GLY A 101 24.86 -28.71 31.85
CA GLY A 101 24.12 -28.42 33.08
C GLY A 101 24.61 -29.24 34.27
N ASP A 102 24.19 -28.86 35.47
CA ASP A 102 24.55 -29.50 36.75
C ASP A 102 23.38 -30.38 37.23
N GLY A 103 22.95 -31.32 36.39
CA GLY A 103 21.92 -32.30 36.71
C GLY A 103 20.60 -31.67 37.17
N ALA A 104 20.22 -31.91 38.44
CA ALA A 104 19.04 -31.34 39.09
C ALA A 104 19.08 -29.80 39.25
N SER A 105 20.24 -29.16 39.12
CA SER A 105 20.42 -27.73 39.44
C SER A 105 20.20 -26.78 38.26
N GLY A 106 20.03 -27.29 37.03
CA GLY A 106 19.81 -26.48 35.83
C GLY A 106 20.69 -26.87 34.66
N GLY A 107 20.28 -26.50 33.45
CA GLY A 107 20.99 -26.82 32.22
C GLY A 107 20.47 -26.02 31.03
N ARG A 108 21.03 -26.26 29.86
CA ARG A 108 20.78 -25.45 28.66
C ARG A 108 20.21 -26.30 27.52
N VAL A 109 19.08 -25.87 26.97
CA VAL A 109 18.36 -26.63 25.93
C VAL A 109 19.16 -26.75 24.63
N TRP A 110 19.99 -25.76 24.28
CA TRP A 110 20.79 -25.83 23.05
C TRP A 110 21.86 -26.93 23.09
N GLU A 111 22.44 -27.21 24.25
CA GLU A 111 23.38 -28.32 24.38
C GLU A 111 22.64 -29.68 24.34
N VAL A 112 21.35 -29.74 24.72
CA VAL A 112 20.51 -30.93 24.47
C VAL A 112 20.30 -31.16 22.98
N MET A 113 20.09 -30.10 22.20
CA MET A 113 19.97 -30.20 20.75
C MET A 113 21.28 -30.66 20.11
N ASP A 114 22.42 -30.19 20.61
CA ASP A 114 23.75 -30.70 20.22
C ASP A 114 23.95 -32.16 20.65
N TYR A 115 23.45 -32.56 21.82
CA TYR A 115 23.45 -33.95 22.29
C TYR A 115 22.65 -34.86 21.34
N PHE A 116 21.48 -34.41 20.87
CA PHE A 116 20.70 -35.15 19.88
C PHE A 116 21.42 -35.30 18.55
N THR A 117 22.27 -34.35 18.17
CA THR A 117 23.03 -34.43 16.92
C THR A 117 24.28 -35.31 17.06
N SER A 118 24.90 -35.33 18.24
CA SER A 118 26.13 -36.10 18.50
C SER A 118 25.86 -37.55 18.93
N LYS A 119 24.98 -37.75 19.92
CA LYS A 119 24.75 -39.03 20.60
C LYS A 119 23.33 -39.57 20.46
N GLY A 120 22.31 -38.70 20.52
CA GLY A 120 20.90 -39.10 20.51
C GLY A 120 20.41 -39.66 21.86
N VAL A 121 19.09 -39.74 22.04
CA VAL A 121 18.44 -40.12 23.31
C VAL A 121 17.66 -41.43 23.19
N VAL A 122 17.67 -42.28 24.21
CA VAL A 122 16.91 -43.55 24.24
C VAL A 122 15.47 -43.33 24.70
N LEU A 123 14.65 -44.37 24.62
CA LEU A 123 13.31 -44.35 25.20
C LEU A 123 13.37 -44.31 26.73
N GLU A 124 12.35 -43.68 27.33
CA GLU A 124 12.08 -43.70 28.78
C GLU A 124 11.97 -45.12 29.35
N SER A 125 11.59 -46.11 28.52
CA SER A 125 11.59 -47.52 28.93
C SER A 125 12.99 -48.14 29.06
N GLU A 126 14.00 -47.58 28.39
CA GLU A 126 15.39 -48.00 28.52
C GLU A 126 16.06 -47.30 29.71
N ILE A 127 15.83 -45.99 29.88
CA ILE A 127 16.26 -45.24 31.06
C ILE A 127 15.04 -44.52 31.67
N PRO A 128 14.39 -45.12 32.69
CA PRO A 128 13.27 -44.47 33.36
C PRO A 128 13.70 -43.26 34.19
N THR A 129 12.82 -42.29 34.29
CA THR A 129 12.98 -41.13 35.15
C THR A 129 12.93 -41.54 36.62
N ILE A 130 14.09 -41.49 37.27
CA ILE A 130 14.25 -41.85 38.69
C ILE A 130 14.66 -40.67 39.58
N LYS A 131 14.91 -39.49 38.99
CA LYS A 131 15.21 -38.22 39.68
C LYS A 131 16.37 -38.36 40.67
N THR A 132 17.53 -38.78 40.15
CA THR A 132 18.82 -38.82 40.87
C THR A 132 19.95 -38.30 39.98
N ASP A 133 20.92 -37.58 40.57
CA ASP A 133 22.16 -37.14 39.92
C ASP A 133 23.28 -38.18 40.12
N ASP A 134 23.04 -39.18 40.98
CA ASP A 134 23.99 -40.25 41.25
C ASP A 134 24.05 -41.24 40.08
N ARG A 135 25.09 -41.08 39.26
CA ARG A 135 25.40 -41.95 38.11
C ARG A 135 25.83 -43.38 38.52
N THR A 136 26.12 -43.61 39.80
CA THR A 136 26.46 -44.97 40.30
C THR A 136 25.23 -45.87 40.43
N ALA A 137 24.02 -45.29 40.37
CA ALA A 137 22.77 -46.03 40.26
C ALA A 137 22.46 -46.52 38.82
N SER A 138 23.24 -46.12 37.79
CA SER A 138 22.79 -46.14 36.38
C SER A 138 23.60 -46.96 35.36
N ASP A 139 24.46 -47.91 35.75
CA ASP A 139 24.95 -48.92 34.79
C ASP A 139 24.07 -50.18 34.56
N PRO A 140 22.94 -50.45 35.28
CA PRO A 140 22.12 -51.65 34.98
C PRO A 140 21.16 -51.52 33.79
N TRP A 141 20.91 -50.31 33.24
CA TRP A 141 19.74 -50.04 32.38
C TRP A 141 20.04 -49.91 30.88
N LEU A 142 21.29 -49.60 30.50
CA LEU A 142 21.70 -49.52 29.10
C LEU A 142 22.06 -50.92 28.56
N THR A 143 21.12 -51.54 27.86
CA THR A 143 21.40 -52.84 27.20
C THR A 143 22.45 -52.69 26.10
N THR A 144 23.26 -53.74 25.86
CA THR A 144 24.30 -53.72 24.83
C THR A 144 23.76 -53.28 23.47
N GLY A 145 24.41 -52.28 22.86
CA GLY A 145 24.03 -51.74 21.54
C GLY A 145 22.93 -50.67 21.57
N TRP A 146 22.60 -50.10 22.73
CA TRP A 146 21.64 -49.00 22.87
C TRP A 146 21.95 -47.78 21.99
N GLN A 147 23.22 -47.53 21.66
CA GLN A 147 23.62 -46.45 20.75
C GLN A 147 23.03 -46.60 19.34
N ASN A 148 22.55 -47.80 18.98
CA ASN A 148 21.88 -48.08 17.70
C ASN A 148 20.34 -47.89 17.77
N ARG A 149 19.79 -47.56 18.94
CA ARG A 149 18.34 -47.41 19.20
C ARG A 149 17.97 -46.03 19.75
N VAL A 150 18.79 -45.03 19.41
CA VAL A 150 18.61 -43.64 19.85
C VAL A 150 17.75 -42.83 18.88
N PHE A 151 17.01 -41.88 19.44
CA PHE A 151 16.40 -40.76 18.74
C PHE A 151 17.47 -39.70 18.54
N LYS A 152 17.99 -39.64 17.31
CA LYS A 152 19.10 -38.78 16.91
C LYS A 152 18.68 -37.80 15.82
N SER A 153 19.31 -36.64 15.79
CA SER A 153 19.28 -35.69 14.67
C SER A 153 20.45 -35.90 13.72
N THR A 154 20.19 -35.79 12.41
CA THR A 154 21.16 -36.01 11.34
C THR A 154 21.41 -34.75 10.49
N SER A 155 20.97 -33.58 10.95
CA SER A 155 21.10 -32.31 10.23
C SER A 155 21.42 -31.15 11.16
N ASP A 156 21.95 -30.07 10.56
CA ASP A 156 22.38 -28.86 11.25
C ASP A 156 21.23 -28.20 12.04
N LEU A 157 21.54 -27.83 13.28
CA LEU A 157 20.69 -27.00 14.14
C LEU A 157 20.63 -25.58 13.59
N THR A 158 19.43 -25.00 13.52
CA THR A 158 19.27 -23.58 13.17
C THR A 158 18.73 -22.82 14.37
N LYS A 159 19.55 -21.89 14.89
CA LYS A 159 19.18 -20.99 15.98
C LYS A 159 18.36 -19.82 15.42
N ILE A 160 17.24 -19.48 16.04
CA ILE A 160 16.45 -18.31 15.67
C ILE A 160 17.01 -17.12 16.47
N ALA A 161 17.44 -16.06 15.79
CA ALA A 161 18.08 -14.94 16.48
C ALA A 161 17.10 -14.23 17.43
N GLN A 162 17.61 -13.71 18.55
CA GLN A 162 16.86 -12.81 19.42
C GLN A 162 16.34 -11.59 18.64
N GLY A 163 15.08 -11.20 18.86
CA GLY A 163 14.45 -10.07 18.16
C GLY A 163 13.90 -10.39 16.75
N THR A 164 13.84 -11.67 16.36
CA THR A 164 13.23 -12.11 15.10
C THR A 164 11.73 -11.83 15.05
N ASN A 165 11.22 -11.43 13.89
CA ASN A 165 9.80 -11.12 13.66
C ASN A 165 8.89 -12.33 13.94
N THR A 166 7.79 -12.12 14.67
CA THR A 166 6.72 -13.10 14.98
C THR A 166 6.28 -13.90 13.76
N ALA A 167 6.15 -13.28 12.59
CA ALA A 167 5.76 -13.96 11.36
C ALA A 167 6.75 -15.08 10.97
N TYR A 168 8.05 -14.83 11.13
CA TYR A 168 9.08 -15.83 10.85
C TYR A 168 9.04 -16.99 11.85
N VAL A 169 8.76 -16.73 13.13
CA VAL A 169 8.62 -17.79 14.15
C VAL A 169 7.39 -18.65 13.86
N LYS A 170 6.26 -18.05 13.42
CA LYS A 170 5.08 -18.80 12.96
C LYS A 170 5.39 -19.68 11.76
N ASP A 171 6.13 -19.17 10.79
CA ASP A 171 6.56 -19.93 9.62
C ASP A 171 7.50 -21.08 10.02
N CYS A 172 8.42 -20.85 10.95
CA CYS A 172 9.27 -21.89 11.51
C CYS A 172 8.46 -22.98 12.22
N LEU A 173 7.47 -22.62 13.04
CA LEU A 173 6.62 -23.56 13.76
C LEU A 173 5.79 -24.43 12.80
N LYS A 174 5.18 -23.81 11.77
CA LYS A 174 4.40 -24.52 10.73
C LYS A 174 5.28 -25.42 9.87
N LYS A 175 6.47 -24.94 9.50
CA LYS A 175 7.36 -25.64 8.57
C LYS A 175 8.19 -26.74 9.23
N TYR A 176 8.61 -26.55 10.47
CA TYR A 176 9.59 -27.42 11.12
C TYR A 176 9.05 -28.21 12.31
N GLY A 177 7.86 -27.89 12.82
CA GLY A 177 7.28 -28.53 14.01
C GLY A 177 7.51 -27.72 15.29
N PRO A 178 7.12 -28.27 16.46
CA PRO A 178 7.28 -27.59 17.75
C PRO A 178 8.70 -27.09 18.04
N LEU A 179 8.81 -25.92 18.70
CA LEU A 179 10.07 -25.19 18.94
C LEU A 179 10.35 -25.07 20.44
N SER A 180 11.61 -25.01 20.86
CA SER A 180 11.96 -24.74 22.27
C SER A 180 12.01 -23.23 22.55
N LEU A 181 11.56 -22.82 23.75
CA LEU A 181 11.53 -21.41 24.18
C LEU A 181 12.06 -21.28 25.61
N ARG A 182 13.11 -20.47 25.79
CA ARG A 182 13.59 -20.05 27.11
C ARG A 182 12.87 -18.77 27.56
N MET A 183 12.50 -18.72 28.84
CA MET A 183 11.90 -17.57 29.51
C MET A 183 12.46 -17.41 30.93
N THR A 184 12.26 -16.25 31.55
CA THR A 184 12.51 -16.04 32.98
C THR A 184 11.22 -16.36 33.74
N ALA A 185 11.28 -17.20 34.79
CA ALA A 185 10.07 -17.63 35.52
C ALA A 185 10.27 -17.49 37.03
N ASP A 186 9.33 -16.85 37.73
CA ASP A 186 9.16 -16.92 39.18
C ASP A 186 7.90 -17.72 39.59
N SER A 187 7.59 -17.76 40.90
CA SER A 187 6.55 -18.58 41.52
C SER A 187 5.12 -18.33 41.04
N ASP A 188 4.84 -17.24 40.32
CA ASP A 188 3.54 -16.95 39.70
C ASP A 188 3.64 -16.67 38.19
N PHE A 189 4.73 -17.09 37.52
CA PHE A 189 5.03 -16.70 36.13
C PHE A 189 5.20 -15.17 35.97
N TYR A 190 5.69 -14.49 37.02
CA TYR A 190 6.07 -13.07 37.02
C TYR A 190 7.60 -12.88 36.94
N ILE A 191 8.06 -11.68 36.57
CA ILE A 191 9.44 -11.40 36.15
C ILE A 191 10.17 -10.62 37.27
N PRO A 192 11.34 -11.06 37.78
CA PRO A 192 12.16 -10.23 38.64
C PRO A 192 12.88 -9.13 37.83
N SER A 193 13.07 -7.96 38.46
CA SER A 193 13.69 -6.77 37.86
C SER A 193 15.03 -7.07 37.16
N PRO A 194 15.42 -6.32 36.11
CA PRO A 194 16.67 -6.52 35.40
C PRO A 194 17.87 -6.41 36.36
N GLY A 195 18.57 -7.52 36.58
CA GLY A 195 19.75 -7.60 37.45
C GLY A 195 19.72 -8.69 38.52
N ASP A 196 18.61 -9.44 38.68
CA ASP A 196 18.53 -10.61 39.57
C ASP A 196 18.78 -11.90 38.75
N ASP A 197 19.81 -12.68 39.10
CA ASP A 197 20.29 -13.87 38.38
C ASP A 197 19.55 -15.17 38.78
N ARG A 198 18.32 -15.05 39.24
CA ARG A 198 17.48 -16.17 39.68
C ARG A 198 16.81 -16.88 38.50
N GLY A 199 17.52 -17.85 37.90
CA GLY A 199 16.99 -19.03 37.18
C GLY A 199 15.98 -18.84 36.03
N GLY A 200 16.33 -19.30 34.81
CA GLY A 200 15.40 -19.36 33.66
C GLY A 200 14.63 -20.68 33.56
N HIS A 201 13.48 -20.68 32.87
CA HIS A 201 12.65 -21.87 32.54
C HIS A 201 12.59 -22.10 31.02
N VAL A 202 12.39 -23.34 30.59
CA VAL A 202 12.30 -23.70 29.15
C VAL A 202 11.04 -24.52 28.89
N VAL A 203 10.30 -24.17 27.84
CA VAL A 203 9.05 -24.82 27.41
C VAL A 203 9.07 -25.14 25.91
N VAL A 204 8.05 -25.84 25.42
CA VAL A 204 7.88 -26.13 23.98
C VAL A 204 6.71 -25.35 23.40
N ILE A 205 6.94 -24.56 22.35
CA ILE A 205 5.88 -23.91 21.57
C ILE A 205 5.26 -24.95 20.64
N VAL A 206 3.94 -25.13 20.75
CA VAL A 206 3.18 -26.13 20.00
C VAL A 206 2.12 -25.51 19.09
N GLY A 207 1.85 -24.21 19.24
CA GLY A 207 0.85 -23.52 18.44
C GLY A 207 0.88 -22.00 18.66
N PHE A 208 -0.03 -21.30 17.99
CA PHE A 208 -0.26 -19.87 18.17
C PHE A 208 -1.71 -19.50 17.83
N HIS A 209 -2.14 -18.36 18.33
CA HIS A 209 -3.45 -17.79 18.06
C HIS A 209 -3.34 -16.28 17.95
N ASP A 210 -3.73 -15.75 16.78
CA ASP A 210 -3.80 -14.32 16.56
C ASP A 210 -5.07 -13.75 17.18
N ASP A 211 -4.86 -12.87 18.14
CA ASP A 211 -5.92 -12.20 18.87
C ASP A 211 -5.52 -10.74 19.07
N ALA A 212 -6.17 -9.85 18.32
CA ALA A 212 -5.93 -8.41 18.40
C ALA A 212 -6.24 -7.82 19.78
N SER A 213 -6.99 -8.54 20.64
CA SER A 213 -7.24 -8.15 22.02
C SER A 213 -6.08 -8.47 22.97
N VAL A 214 -5.12 -9.28 22.53
CA VAL A 214 -3.93 -9.67 23.31
C VAL A 214 -2.74 -8.77 22.94
N PRO A 215 -1.96 -8.28 23.93
CA PRO A 215 -0.76 -7.50 23.69
C PRO A 215 0.19 -8.13 22.64
N GLY A 216 0.50 -7.37 21.59
CA GLY A 216 1.32 -7.86 20.47
C GLY A 216 0.57 -8.59 19.37
N GLY A 217 -0.75 -8.66 19.43
CA GLY A 217 -1.59 -9.19 18.36
C GLY A 217 -1.85 -10.70 18.42
N GLY A 218 -1.63 -11.34 19.58
CA GLY A 218 -1.93 -12.76 19.82
C GLY A 218 -1.00 -13.42 20.83
N TYR A 219 -1.03 -14.75 20.92
CA TYR A 219 -0.24 -15.55 21.85
C TYR A 219 0.26 -16.89 21.28
N TRP A 220 1.37 -17.38 21.84
CA TRP A 220 1.92 -18.72 21.66
C TRP A 220 1.24 -19.73 22.59
N ILE A 221 0.93 -20.92 22.08
CA ILE A 221 0.47 -22.06 22.87
C ILE A 221 1.71 -22.89 23.26
N ILE A 222 1.90 -23.12 24.55
CA ILE A 222 3.08 -23.80 25.10
C ILE A 222 2.73 -25.11 25.82
N LYS A 223 3.62 -26.10 25.71
CA LYS A 223 3.63 -27.34 26.50
C LYS A 223 4.64 -27.18 27.64
N ASN A 224 4.17 -27.29 28.88
CA ASN A 224 5.01 -27.22 30.08
C ASN A 224 5.40 -28.63 30.59
N SER A 225 6.24 -28.70 31.61
CA SER A 225 6.80 -29.93 32.19
C SER A 225 6.47 -30.11 33.68
N TRP A 226 5.36 -29.53 34.16
CA TRP A 226 4.91 -29.58 35.57
C TRP A 226 3.72 -30.52 35.81
N GLY A 227 3.49 -31.45 34.88
CA GLY A 227 2.37 -32.38 34.93
C GLY A 227 1.05 -31.79 34.43
N THR A 228 0.09 -32.66 34.15
CA THR A 228 -1.22 -32.30 33.58
C THR A 228 -2.11 -31.51 34.54
N GLY A 229 -1.84 -31.54 35.85
CA GLY A 229 -2.59 -30.77 36.85
C GLY A 229 -2.30 -29.26 36.83
N TRP A 230 -1.22 -28.83 36.19
CA TRP A 230 -0.88 -27.42 36.02
C TRP A 230 -1.81 -26.75 34.99
N ASN A 231 -2.24 -25.52 35.30
CA ASN A 231 -3.19 -24.72 34.50
C ASN A 231 -4.56 -25.40 34.26
N SER A 232 -5.07 -26.16 35.24
CA SER A 232 -6.36 -26.88 35.16
C SER A 232 -7.60 -25.96 35.13
N SER A 233 -7.43 -24.64 35.29
CA SER A 233 -8.50 -23.63 35.25
C SER A 233 -8.31 -22.57 34.15
N GLY A 234 -7.44 -22.82 33.16
CA GLY A 234 -7.15 -21.88 32.05
C GLY A 234 -8.29 -21.72 31.03
N PRO A 235 -8.21 -20.69 30.16
CA PRO A 235 -9.21 -20.44 29.11
C PRO A 235 -9.34 -21.64 28.14
N GLY A 236 -10.59 -21.88 27.69
CA GLY A 236 -10.98 -23.11 26.96
C GLY A 236 -10.06 -23.46 25.78
N THR A 237 -9.75 -24.76 25.67
CA THR A 237 -8.76 -25.46 24.80
C THR A 237 -7.29 -25.47 25.27
N ILE A 238 -6.90 -24.68 26.28
CA ILE A 238 -5.51 -24.63 26.80
C ILE A 238 -5.49 -25.15 28.25
N GLN A 239 -5.74 -26.45 28.41
CA GLN A 239 -5.76 -27.18 29.70
C GLN A 239 -4.71 -28.32 29.68
N ASP A 240 -4.64 -29.10 30.75
CA ASP A 240 -3.83 -30.34 30.84
C ASP A 240 -2.32 -30.15 30.72
N GLY A 241 -1.77 -29.12 31.37
CA GLY A 241 -0.32 -28.84 31.36
C GLY A 241 0.17 -27.95 30.21
N TYR A 242 -0.76 -27.32 29.47
CA TYR A 242 -0.48 -26.32 28.43
C TYR A 242 -0.78 -24.89 28.91
N GLY A 243 -0.15 -23.88 28.32
CA GLY A 243 -0.33 -22.46 28.67
C GLY A 243 -0.27 -21.52 27.46
N ALA A 244 -0.46 -20.22 27.69
CA ALA A 244 -0.44 -19.17 26.65
C ALA A 244 0.55 -18.04 26.98
N ILE A 245 1.34 -17.59 26.00
CA ILE A 245 2.30 -16.47 26.14
C ILE A 245 2.08 -15.44 25.02
N ALA A 246 1.77 -14.18 25.38
CA ALA A 246 1.52 -13.10 24.42
C ALA A 246 2.73 -12.79 23.49
N TYR A 247 2.47 -12.34 22.26
CA TYR A 247 3.51 -12.02 21.27
C TYR A 247 4.36 -10.79 21.64
N ALA A 248 3.76 -9.76 22.26
CA ALA A 248 4.48 -8.57 22.72
C ALA A 248 4.26 -8.33 24.21
N THR A 249 5.33 -7.98 24.92
CA THR A 249 5.28 -7.53 26.31
C THR A 249 4.99 -6.03 26.34
N GLN A 250 3.88 -5.60 26.96
CA GLN A 250 3.58 -4.18 27.14
C GLN A 250 4.32 -3.56 28.35
N PRO A 251 4.57 -2.24 28.35
CA PRO A 251 5.57 -1.57 29.20
C PRO A 251 5.22 -1.41 30.68
N SER A 252 4.02 -1.82 31.12
CA SER A 252 3.62 -1.78 32.53
C SER A 252 4.06 -3.03 33.32
N TYR A 253 4.61 -4.03 32.63
CA TYR A 253 5.11 -5.28 33.21
C TYR A 253 6.48 -5.57 32.58
N GLN A 254 7.55 -5.17 33.27
CA GLN A 254 8.92 -5.12 32.75
C GLN A 254 9.56 -6.52 32.62
N GLY A 255 10.16 -6.83 31.45
CA GLY A 255 11.46 -7.53 31.43
C GLY A 255 11.58 -8.97 30.88
N VAL A 256 10.79 -9.45 29.90
CA VAL A 256 11.12 -10.72 29.22
C VAL A 256 11.94 -10.46 27.95
N THR A 257 13.21 -10.86 27.96
CA THR A 257 14.00 -11.11 26.75
C THR A 257 13.80 -12.56 26.32
N TYR A 258 13.08 -12.77 25.22
CA TYR A 258 12.99 -14.09 24.59
C TYR A 258 14.29 -14.40 23.85
N ASP A 259 14.65 -15.68 23.87
CA ASP A 259 15.85 -16.17 23.24
C ASP A 259 15.43 -17.48 22.56
N TRP A 260 15.37 -17.47 21.23
CA TRP A 260 14.67 -18.47 20.42
C TRP A 260 15.64 -19.57 19.96
N TRP A 261 15.76 -20.64 20.73
CA TRP A 261 16.79 -21.63 20.44
C TRP A 261 16.19 -22.91 19.82
N ASP A 262 16.64 -23.15 18.59
CA ASP A 262 16.77 -24.44 17.90
C ASP A 262 15.56 -25.00 17.14
N ILE A 263 15.68 -24.95 15.82
CA ILE A 263 14.97 -25.80 14.86
C ILE A 263 15.74 -27.12 14.73
N LEU A 264 15.18 -28.21 15.26
CA LEU A 264 15.69 -29.55 15.00
C LEU A 264 15.26 -29.99 13.59
N LYS A 265 16.14 -29.89 12.60
CA LYS A 265 15.94 -30.58 11.33
C LYS A 265 16.28 -32.05 11.56
N LEU A 266 15.38 -32.97 11.21
CA LEU A 266 15.72 -34.37 11.00
C LEU A 266 15.77 -34.57 9.49
N ASN A 267 16.90 -35.04 8.95
CA ASN A 267 16.83 -35.68 7.64
C ASN A 267 16.09 -37.02 7.82
N PRO A 268 15.34 -37.49 6.81
CA PRO A 268 14.78 -38.84 6.86
C PRO A 268 15.92 -39.83 7.16
N ILE A 269 15.81 -40.56 8.26
CA ILE A 269 16.81 -41.55 8.66
C ILE A 269 16.75 -42.70 7.64
N TYR A 270 17.67 -42.69 6.68
CA TYR A 270 18.02 -43.84 5.87
C TYR A 270 19.00 -44.70 6.67
N ASN A 271 18.49 -45.74 7.32
CA ASN A 271 19.37 -46.78 7.86
C ASN A 271 19.67 -47.81 6.77
N ARG A 272 20.90 -47.78 6.22
CA ARG A 272 21.82 -48.93 6.20
C ARG A 272 23.00 -48.66 5.26
N ASP A 273 24.18 -48.55 5.84
CA ASP A 273 25.38 -49.08 5.21
C ASP A 273 25.17 -50.58 4.97
N VAL A 274 25.34 -51.02 3.71
CA VAL A 274 25.56 -52.43 3.39
C VAL A 274 26.73 -52.49 2.43
N CYS A 275 27.86 -52.93 2.98
CA CYS A 275 28.97 -53.42 2.21
C CYS A 275 28.52 -54.69 1.44
N GLY A 276 28.72 -54.70 0.12
CA GLY A 276 28.78 -55.87 -0.76
C GLY A 276 27.54 -56.78 -0.85
N ILE A 277 26.77 -56.69 -1.94
CA ILE A 277 25.93 -57.80 -2.40
C ILE A 277 26.02 -57.91 -3.94
N ASN A 278 26.43 -59.09 -4.40
CA ASN A 278 26.32 -59.54 -5.78
C ASN A 278 24.97 -60.28 -5.90
N GLY A 279 23.93 -59.63 -6.42
CA GLY A 279 22.57 -60.19 -6.53
C GLY A 279 21.45 -59.16 -6.61
N ALA A 280 20.30 -59.55 -7.15
CA ALA A 280 19.13 -58.69 -7.38
C ALA A 280 18.64 -58.00 -6.08
N VAL A 281 18.44 -56.69 -6.16
CA VAL A 281 17.98 -55.85 -5.04
C VAL A 281 16.48 -55.60 -5.16
N TYR A 282 15.73 -56.04 -4.15
CA TYR A 282 14.28 -55.81 -4.04
C TYR A 282 13.99 -54.77 -2.95
N PHE A 283 13.26 -53.71 -3.29
CA PHE A 283 12.79 -52.71 -2.32
C PHE A 283 11.36 -53.06 -1.89
N THR A 284 11.10 -53.20 -0.58
CA THR A 284 9.76 -53.44 -0.02
C THR A 284 9.43 -52.36 1.02
N GLY A 285 8.39 -51.56 0.74
CA GLY A 285 7.91 -50.42 1.55
C GLY A 285 7.41 -49.25 0.66
N PRO A 286 6.59 -48.29 1.15
CA PRO A 286 6.26 -47.08 0.37
C PRO A 286 7.57 -46.38 -0.02
N MET A 287 7.88 -46.40 -1.32
CA MET A 287 9.21 -46.11 -1.84
C MET A 287 9.57 -44.63 -1.67
N ALA A 288 10.36 -44.32 -0.64
CA ALA A 288 10.99 -43.01 -0.46
C ALA A 288 12.24 -42.88 -1.35
N ASN A 289 12.25 -41.86 -2.23
CA ASN A 289 13.33 -41.35 -3.09
C ASN A 289 14.24 -42.39 -3.77
N VAL A 290 14.03 -42.64 -5.07
CA VAL A 290 15.05 -43.32 -5.90
C VAL A 290 16.18 -42.32 -6.16
N THR A 291 17.36 -42.55 -5.58
CA THR A 291 18.56 -41.73 -5.82
C THR A 291 19.54 -42.50 -6.72
N TRP A 292 19.72 -42.05 -7.95
CA TRP A 292 20.65 -42.67 -8.90
C TRP A 292 22.02 -41.98 -8.86
N LYS A 293 23.11 -42.77 -8.74
CA LYS A 293 24.51 -42.31 -8.63
C LYS A 293 25.40 -42.79 -9.80
N GLY A 294 25.10 -42.39 -11.04
CA GLY A 294 26.00 -42.53 -12.20
C GLY A 294 26.06 -43.92 -12.87
N GLY A 295 26.21 -43.95 -14.21
CA GLY A 295 26.24 -45.16 -15.06
C GLY A 295 25.53 -45.01 -16.42
N SER A 296 25.56 -46.02 -17.29
CA SER A 296 24.71 -46.11 -18.50
C SER A 296 23.66 -47.21 -18.31
N GLY A 297 22.41 -47.00 -18.77
CA GLY A 297 21.34 -47.99 -18.57
C GLY A 297 20.04 -47.68 -19.31
N THR A 298 19.17 -48.69 -19.42
CA THR A 298 17.87 -48.64 -20.10
C THR A 298 16.74 -49.09 -19.18
N TRP A 299 15.61 -48.38 -19.23
CA TRP A 299 14.36 -48.76 -18.54
C TRP A 299 13.44 -49.52 -19.49
N SER A 300 13.17 -50.82 -19.29
CA SER A 300 12.39 -51.61 -20.25
C SER A 300 10.89 -51.23 -20.27
N SER A 301 10.19 -51.67 -21.32
CA SER A 301 8.76 -51.39 -21.52
C SER A 301 7.91 -51.74 -20.29
N GLY A 302 7.10 -50.78 -19.83
CA GLY A 302 6.27 -50.90 -18.63
C GLY A 302 6.84 -50.29 -17.34
N GLY A 303 8.04 -49.68 -17.37
CA GLY A 303 8.57 -48.85 -16.27
C GLY A 303 9.04 -49.61 -15.02
N ASN A 304 8.96 -50.94 -15.04
CA ASN A 304 9.19 -51.77 -13.86
C ASN A 304 10.62 -52.32 -13.74
N HIS A 305 11.47 -52.18 -14.77
CA HIS A 305 12.86 -52.63 -14.73
C HIS A 305 13.82 -51.58 -15.24
N TRP A 306 14.88 -51.33 -14.47
CA TRP A 306 16.09 -50.68 -14.94
C TRP A 306 17.21 -51.71 -15.03
N SER A 307 17.95 -51.73 -16.15
CA SER A 307 19.19 -52.48 -16.30
C SER A 307 20.31 -51.57 -16.80
N GLY A 308 21.45 -51.55 -16.12
CA GLY A 308 22.58 -50.71 -16.48
C GLY A 308 23.88 -51.12 -15.81
N THR A 309 24.95 -50.38 -16.06
CA THR A 309 26.26 -50.56 -15.41
C THR A 309 26.60 -49.36 -14.55
N ASP A 310 27.10 -49.58 -13.33
CA ASP A 310 27.59 -48.51 -12.46
C ASP A 310 28.91 -47.89 -12.98
N MET A 311 29.42 -46.90 -12.25
CA MET A 311 30.70 -46.21 -12.57
C MET A 311 31.94 -47.13 -12.56
N TYR A 312 31.81 -48.38 -12.13
CA TYR A 312 32.87 -49.40 -12.11
C TYR A 312 32.61 -50.55 -13.12
N GLY A 313 31.55 -50.46 -13.93
CA GLY A 313 31.23 -51.45 -14.97
C GLY A 313 30.43 -52.66 -14.47
N ALA A 314 29.91 -52.64 -13.24
CA ALA A 314 29.11 -53.75 -12.69
C ALA A 314 27.65 -53.66 -13.12
N SER A 315 27.09 -54.78 -13.62
CA SER A 315 25.69 -54.86 -14.05
C SER A 315 24.72 -54.76 -12.87
N LEU A 316 23.84 -53.77 -12.90
CA LEU A 316 22.78 -53.52 -11.94
C LEU A 316 21.43 -53.78 -12.59
N THR A 317 20.52 -54.40 -11.83
CA THR A 317 19.11 -54.57 -12.22
C THR A 317 18.22 -54.14 -11.06
N ALA A 318 17.34 -53.16 -11.29
CA ALA A 318 16.40 -52.65 -10.29
C ALA A 318 14.95 -52.83 -10.74
N TYR A 319 14.07 -53.22 -9.81
CA TYR A 319 12.66 -53.52 -10.07
C TYR A 319 11.77 -52.46 -9.39
N ALA A 320 10.85 -51.83 -10.12
CA ALA A 320 9.82 -50.92 -9.61
C ALA A 320 8.41 -51.52 -9.82
N TRP A 321 7.49 -51.32 -8.88
CA TRP A 321 6.10 -51.81 -8.98
C TRP A 321 5.17 -50.70 -9.51
N GLN A 322 4.31 -51.07 -10.44
CA GLN A 322 3.62 -50.22 -11.40
C GLN A 322 2.58 -49.19 -10.87
N ASN A 323 2.36 -49.05 -9.56
CA ASN A 323 1.12 -48.46 -9.04
C ASN A 323 1.23 -47.47 -7.85
N ARG A 324 2.38 -46.86 -7.54
CA ARG A 324 2.46 -45.87 -6.43
C ARG A 324 3.39 -44.70 -6.76
N GLU A 325 2.95 -43.47 -6.49
CA GLU A 325 3.67 -42.22 -6.80
C GLU A 325 4.97 -42.09 -6.00
N THR A 326 6.12 -41.87 -6.67
CA THR A 326 7.46 -41.79 -6.04
C THR A 326 8.24 -40.55 -6.47
N TRP A 327 8.99 -39.91 -5.56
CA TRP A 327 9.97 -38.88 -5.91
C TRP A 327 11.22 -39.50 -6.55
N ALA A 328 11.71 -38.93 -7.65
CA ALA A 328 12.93 -39.34 -8.33
C ALA A 328 14.02 -38.26 -8.21
N THR A 329 15.20 -38.62 -7.69
CA THR A 329 16.34 -37.71 -7.53
C THR A 329 17.54 -38.25 -8.30
N PHE A 330 18.09 -37.46 -9.23
CA PHE A 330 19.26 -37.84 -10.01
C PHE A 330 20.50 -37.06 -9.52
N ASN A 331 21.52 -37.78 -9.03
CA ASN A 331 22.75 -37.23 -8.46
C ASN A 331 23.96 -37.90 -9.15
N ALA A 332 24.65 -37.26 -10.10
CA ALA A 332 25.90 -37.81 -10.62
C ALA A 332 26.98 -36.75 -10.78
N SER A 333 28.24 -37.21 -10.81
CA SER A 333 29.44 -36.38 -10.86
C SER A 333 29.88 -36.00 -12.28
N THR A 334 29.36 -36.62 -13.35
CA THR A 334 29.69 -36.32 -14.75
C THR A 334 28.58 -36.74 -15.74
N GLY A 335 28.43 -35.98 -16.84
CA GLY A 335 27.31 -36.05 -17.80
C GLY A 335 27.10 -37.40 -18.48
N THR A 336 25.91 -37.97 -18.29
CA THR A 336 25.46 -39.22 -18.92
C THR A 336 24.04 -39.04 -19.47
N ASP A 337 23.82 -39.44 -20.72
CA ASP A 337 22.50 -39.45 -21.35
C ASP A 337 21.62 -40.56 -20.73
N ILE A 338 20.39 -40.23 -20.35
CA ILE A 338 19.43 -41.17 -19.78
C ILE A 338 18.40 -41.54 -20.85
N ALA A 339 18.42 -42.79 -21.30
CA ALA A 339 17.50 -43.31 -22.32
C ALA A 339 16.23 -43.88 -21.70
N LEU A 340 15.07 -43.30 -22.02
CA LEU A 340 13.75 -43.73 -21.57
C LEU A 340 13.10 -44.63 -22.62
N SER A 341 13.01 -45.94 -22.37
CA SER A 341 12.31 -46.90 -23.24
C SER A 341 10.90 -47.31 -22.80
N GLY A 342 10.38 -46.69 -21.75
CA GLY A 342 8.99 -46.80 -21.28
C GLY A 342 8.55 -45.53 -20.54
N THR A 343 7.25 -45.41 -20.23
CA THR A 343 6.74 -44.26 -19.47
C THR A 343 7.13 -44.35 -17.99
N ILE A 344 7.82 -43.34 -17.49
CA ILE A 344 8.12 -43.17 -16.07
C ILE A 344 7.02 -42.31 -15.45
N ILE A 345 6.42 -42.74 -14.34
CA ILE A 345 5.47 -41.94 -13.55
C ILE A 345 6.14 -41.60 -12.21
N ALA A 346 6.33 -40.31 -11.94
CA ALA A 346 6.98 -39.82 -10.73
C ALA A 346 6.12 -38.75 -10.04
N HIS A 347 6.17 -38.69 -8.71
CA HIS A 347 5.60 -37.59 -7.93
C HIS A 347 6.31 -36.28 -8.28
N GLY A 348 7.64 -36.22 -8.16
CA GLY A 348 8.46 -35.06 -8.53
C GLY A 348 9.85 -35.49 -9.00
N LEU A 349 10.55 -34.59 -9.69
CA LEU A 349 11.89 -34.80 -10.24
C LEU A 349 12.86 -33.75 -9.70
N THR A 350 14.00 -34.17 -9.13
CA THR A 350 15.07 -33.26 -8.73
C THR A 350 16.38 -33.58 -9.47
N ILE A 351 16.97 -32.56 -10.09
CA ILE A 351 18.28 -32.57 -10.75
C ILE A 351 19.22 -31.73 -9.87
N SER A 352 20.23 -32.34 -9.26
CA SER A 352 21.07 -31.69 -8.24
C SER A 352 22.34 -31.02 -8.78
N ALA A 353 22.96 -30.15 -7.96
CA ALA A 353 24.20 -29.43 -8.21
C ALA A 353 25.42 -30.35 -8.46
N GLY A 354 26.28 -29.99 -9.44
CA GLY A 354 27.54 -30.69 -9.73
C GLY A 354 27.61 -31.50 -11.03
N ALA A 355 26.56 -31.48 -11.86
CA ALA A 355 26.49 -32.23 -13.11
C ALA A 355 26.24 -31.31 -14.31
N THR A 356 27.13 -31.30 -15.29
CA THR A 356 26.91 -30.60 -16.56
C THR A 356 26.33 -31.57 -17.60
N GLY A 357 25.20 -31.21 -18.23
CA GLY A 357 24.76 -31.80 -19.51
C GLY A 357 23.86 -33.04 -19.45
N TYR A 358 22.97 -33.18 -18.47
CA TYR A 358 21.98 -34.28 -18.50
C TYR A 358 21.02 -34.15 -19.67
N VAL A 359 20.84 -35.23 -20.43
CA VAL A 359 19.81 -35.32 -21.48
C VAL A 359 18.95 -36.57 -21.24
N PHE A 360 17.66 -36.39 -20.95
CA PHE A 360 16.69 -37.48 -20.92
C PHE A 360 16.12 -37.69 -22.32
N ASN A 361 16.54 -38.74 -23.02
CA ASN A 361 16.10 -39.02 -24.39
C ASN A 361 15.02 -40.11 -24.40
N GLY A 362 13.87 -39.84 -25.01
CA GLY A 362 12.88 -40.88 -25.29
C GLY A 362 13.37 -41.78 -26.43
N VAL A 363 13.46 -43.09 -26.19
CA VAL A 363 13.77 -44.11 -27.20
C VAL A 363 12.64 -45.13 -27.23
N SER A 364 12.21 -45.61 -28.40
CA SER A 364 11.13 -46.61 -28.53
C SER A 364 9.80 -46.27 -27.81
N GLY A 365 9.42 -44.99 -27.76
CA GLY A 365 8.13 -44.53 -27.20
C GLY A 365 8.11 -44.25 -25.69
N GLY A 366 9.27 -44.17 -25.02
CA GLY A 366 9.34 -43.78 -23.61
C GLY A 366 9.01 -42.30 -23.36
N ALA A 367 8.34 -42.02 -22.24
CA ALA A 367 7.86 -40.71 -21.81
C ALA A 367 8.07 -40.51 -20.30
N LEU A 368 7.89 -39.29 -19.80
CA LEU A 368 7.90 -38.94 -18.39
C LEU A 368 6.51 -38.41 -18.00
N THR A 369 5.97 -38.83 -16.87
CA THR A 369 4.75 -38.28 -16.26
C THR A 369 5.10 -37.80 -14.87
N VAL A 370 4.86 -36.51 -14.59
CA VAL A 370 5.04 -35.92 -13.25
C VAL A 370 3.65 -35.65 -12.67
N THR A 371 3.33 -36.30 -11.54
CA THR A 371 1.98 -36.24 -10.95
C THR A 371 1.75 -34.90 -10.26
N SER A 372 2.38 -34.59 -9.12
CA SER A 372 2.08 -33.38 -8.32
C SER A 372 3.27 -32.65 -7.66
N GLY A 373 4.46 -33.22 -7.69
CA GLY A 373 5.65 -32.76 -6.95
C GLY A 373 6.59 -31.81 -7.69
N GLY A 374 6.40 -31.55 -8.99
CA GLY A 374 7.20 -30.59 -9.75
C GLY A 374 8.56 -31.11 -10.22
N ILE A 375 9.26 -30.25 -10.99
CA ILE A 375 10.65 -30.47 -11.41
C ILE A 375 11.54 -29.40 -10.75
N THR A 376 12.56 -29.81 -10.02
CA THR A 376 13.60 -28.92 -9.47
C THR A 376 14.91 -29.15 -10.22
N ALA A 377 15.35 -28.17 -11.01
CA ALA A 377 16.62 -28.20 -11.73
C ALA A 377 17.63 -27.25 -11.06
N ASN A 378 18.55 -27.82 -10.26
CA ASN A 378 19.65 -27.06 -9.65
C ASN A 378 20.84 -26.87 -10.60
N GLU A 379 20.80 -27.47 -11.79
CA GLU A 379 21.82 -27.41 -12.86
C GLU A 379 21.19 -27.31 -14.25
N THR A 380 22.02 -27.07 -15.27
CA THR A 380 21.58 -27.08 -16.69
C THR A 380 21.31 -28.51 -17.17
N ALA A 381 20.10 -28.77 -17.66
CA ALA A 381 19.63 -30.09 -18.09
C ALA A 381 18.67 -30.02 -19.28
N ALA A 382 18.48 -31.13 -19.99
CA ALA A 382 17.53 -31.27 -21.09
C ALA A 382 16.66 -32.55 -20.95
N ILE A 383 15.37 -32.47 -21.27
CA ILE A 383 14.41 -33.57 -21.31
C ILE A 383 13.81 -33.64 -22.71
N ASN A 384 14.38 -34.47 -23.57
CA ASN A 384 13.94 -34.65 -24.95
C ASN A 384 12.83 -35.71 -25.11
N ALA A 385 12.50 -36.45 -24.05
CA ALA A 385 11.33 -37.33 -24.02
C ALA A 385 10.02 -36.52 -23.85
N PRO A 386 8.86 -37.01 -24.32
CA PRO A 386 7.58 -36.41 -24.00
C PRO A 386 7.34 -36.37 -22.49
N VAL A 387 6.79 -35.27 -21.98
CA VAL A 387 6.50 -35.03 -20.56
C VAL A 387 5.00 -34.82 -20.36
N THR A 388 4.35 -35.54 -19.44
CA THR A 388 2.94 -35.36 -19.07
C THR A 388 2.83 -34.82 -17.66
N ILE A 389 1.96 -33.84 -17.45
CA ILE A 389 1.66 -33.26 -16.14
C ILE A 389 0.29 -33.75 -15.67
N GLY A 390 0.26 -34.45 -14.53
CA GLY A 390 -0.94 -35.08 -13.99
C GLY A 390 -1.76 -34.22 -13.00
N ALA A 391 -1.15 -33.22 -12.39
CA ALA A 391 -1.78 -32.29 -11.44
C ALA A 391 -1.06 -30.93 -11.42
N PRO A 392 -1.67 -29.86 -10.86
CA PRO A 392 -1.00 -28.59 -10.69
C PRO A 392 0.33 -28.72 -9.92
N GLN A 393 1.42 -28.14 -10.44
CA GLN A 393 2.75 -28.29 -9.85
C GLN A 393 3.66 -27.09 -10.11
N THR A 394 4.68 -26.91 -9.27
CA THR A 394 5.69 -25.84 -9.40
C THR A 394 7.03 -26.44 -9.80
N TRP A 395 7.62 -25.90 -10.87
CA TRP A 395 8.99 -26.20 -11.27
C TRP A 395 9.91 -25.09 -10.79
N THR A 396 11.11 -25.47 -10.33
CA THR A 396 12.11 -24.55 -9.80
C THR A 396 13.41 -24.73 -10.56
N VAL A 397 13.94 -23.68 -11.19
CA VAL A 397 15.25 -23.72 -11.86
C VAL A 397 16.23 -22.78 -11.15
N ALA A 398 17.39 -23.29 -10.76
CA ALA A 398 18.41 -22.52 -10.05
C ALA A 398 19.00 -21.41 -10.92
N SER A 399 19.26 -20.25 -10.32
CA SER A 399 19.73 -19.03 -11.00
C SER A 399 20.90 -19.28 -11.96
N GLY A 400 20.79 -18.79 -13.20
CA GLY A 400 21.83 -18.93 -14.23
C GLY A 400 21.94 -20.31 -14.89
N LYS A 401 21.01 -21.24 -14.62
CA LYS A 401 20.94 -22.56 -15.27
C LYS A 401 19.86 -22.59 -16.36
N THR A 402 19.87 -23.64 -17.19
CA THR A 402 18.86 -23.85 -18.23
C THR A 402 18.23 -25.24 -18.14
N LEU A 403 16.90 -25.33 -18.02
CA LEU A 403 16.15 -26.58 -18.22
C LEU A 403 15.52 -26.58 -19.62
N THR A 404 15.95 -27.47 -20.51
CA THR A 404 15.37 -27.63 -21.84
C THR A 404 14.35 -28.77 -21.84
N ILE A 405 13.14 -28.59 -22.37
CA ILE A 405 12.18 -29.67 -22.66
C ILE A 405 12.10 -29.81 -24.18
N GLY A 406 12.85 -30.79 -24.70
CA GLY A 406 12.94 -31.07 -26.13
C GLY A 406 11.75 -31.85 -26.70
N GLY A 407 11.08 -32.66 -25.89
CA GLY A 407 9.91 -33.46 -26.27
C GLY A 407 8.58 -32.74 -26.04
N ASP A 408 7.48 -33.34 -26.50
CA ASP A 408 6.12 -32.78 -26.32
C ASP A 408 5.75 -32.71 -24.83
N LEU A 409 5.14 -31.59 -24.41
CA LEU A 409 4.71 -31.34 -23.03
C LEU A 409 3.18 -31.39 -22.95
N HIS A 410 2.64 -32.52 -22.47
CA HIS A 410 1.22 -32.76 -22.29
C HIS A 410 0.73 -32.17 -20.95
N THR A 411 -0.20 -31.20 -21.00
CA THR A 411 -0.81 -30.57 -19.82
C THR A 411 -2.29 -30.95 -19.71
N ILE A 412 -2.58 -32.05 -19.01
CA ILE A 412 -3.96 -32.53 -18.85
C ILE A 412 -4.64 -31.71 -17.73
N ILE A 413 -5.27 -30.58 -18.09
CA ILE A 413 -6.15 -29.76 -17.21
C ILE A 413 -5.46 -29.28 -15.91
N SER A 414 -4.14 -29.17 -15.91
CA SER A 414 -3.31 -28.91 -14.73
C SER A 414 -2.46 -27.65 -14.92
N ASN A 415 -2.34 -26.83 -13.87
CA ASN A 415 -1.55 -25.60 -13.92
C ASN A 415 -0.06 -25.90 -13.67
N LEU A 416 0.81 -25.51 -14.60
CA LEU A 416 2.26 -25.55 -14.37
C LEU A 416 2.74 -24.15 -13.98
N THR A 417 3.37 -24.00 -12.82
CA THR A 417 4.05 -22.77 -12.42
C THR A 417 5.55 -22.96 -12.55
N ILE A 418 6.27 -22.07 -13.22
CA ILE A 418 7.74 -22.10 -13.30
C ILE A 418 8.31 -20.92 -12.50
N THR A 419 9.21 -21.21 -11.58
CA THR A 419 9.81 -20.24 -10.65
C THR A 419 11.34 -20.33 -10.62
N GLY A 420 12.01 -19.22 -10.29
CA GLY A 420 13.47 -19.10 -10.24
C GLY A 420 14.05 -18.16 -11.31
N ASN A 421 15.23 -17.58 -11.05
CA ASN A 421 15.91 -16.60 -11.93
C ASN A 421 16.70 -17.29 -13.07
N ALA A 422 16.09 -18.24 -13.79
CA ALA A 422 16.79 -19.14 -14.70
C ALA A 422 15.96 -19.55 -15.92
N ASN A 423 16.63 -20.05 -16.96
CA ASN A 423 16.04 -20.27 -18.28
C ASN A 423 15.28 -21.61 -18.35
N THR A 424 14.04 -21.63 -18.81
CA THR A 424 13.36 -22.87 -19.23
C THR A 424 13.04 -22.79 -20.72
N VAL A 425 13.58 -23.72 -21.50
CA VAL A 425 13.46 -23.75 -22.97
C VAL A 425 12.58 -24.95 -23.35
N VAL A 426 11.31 -24.75 -23.69
CA VAL A 426 10.50 -25.83 -24.29
C VAL A 426 10.64 -25.74 -25.80
N THR A 427 11.05 -26.80 -26.48
CA THR A 427 11.14 -26.85 -27.96
C THR A 427 10.18 -27.86 -28.61
N GLY A 428 9.54 -28.72 -27.82
CA GLY A 428 8.46 -29.61 -28.27
C GLY A 428 7.06 -28.95 -28.25
N SER A 429 6.04 -29.67 -28.70
CA SER A 429 4.64 -29.20 -28.74
C SER A 429 4.01 -29.23 -27.35
N ILE A 430 3.18 -28.25 -26.99
CA ILE A 430 2.35 -28.29 -25.77
C ILE A 430 0.89 -28.58 -26.14
N ASP A 431 0.37 -29.76 -25.79
CA ASP A 431 -1.04 -30.13 -25.97
C ASP A 431 -1.77 -30.33 -24.62
N GLY A 432 -3.10 -30.16 -24.63
CA GLY A 432 -3.95 -30.27 -23.43
C GLY A 432 -4.43 -28.92 -22.85
N GLY A 433 -5.48 -28.99 -22.02
CA GLY A 433 -6.27 -27.83 -21.55
C GLY A 433 -5.82 -27.19 -20.23
N GLY A 434 -4.52 -26.97 -20.01
CA GLY A 434 -3.97 -26.33 -18.79
C GLY A 434 -3.43 -24.91 -19.00
N ALA A 435 -3.26 -24.15 -17.90
CA ALA A 435 -2.59 -22.83 -17.90
C ALA A 435 -1.10 -22.97 -17.52
N LEU A 436 -0.19 -22.43 -18.33
CA LEU A 436 1.22 -22.27 -17.97
C LEU A 436 1.43 -20.89 -17.34
N ASN A 437 1.80 -20.82 -16.06
CA ASN A 437 2.14 -19.60 -15.33
C ASN A 437 3.66 -19.42 -15.27
N ALA A 438 4.23 -18.55 -16.11
CA ALA A 438 5.65 -18.23 -16.05
C ALA A 438 5.88 -16.95 -15.22
N MET A 439 6.65 -17.05 -14.13
CA MET A 439 7.12 -15.90 -13.34
C MET A 439 8.62 -15.69 -13.59
N GLY A 440 8.98 -14.71 -14.42
CA GLY A 440 10.38 -14.38 -14.75
C GLY A 440 10.77 -14.62 -16.21
N ALA A 441 11.93 -14.09 -16.60
CA ALA A 441 12.41 -14.06 -17.99
C ALA A 441 12.60 -15.47 -18.56
N ALA A 442 11.71 -15.88 -19.47
CA ALA A 442 11.89 -17.08 -20.27
C ALA A 442 12.63 -16.74 -21.56
N PRO A 443 13.69 -17.47 -21.95
CA PRO A 443 14.12 -17.58 -23.35
C PRO A 443 13.73 -18.96 -23.90
N GLY A 444 13.00 -18.97 -25.04
CA GLY A 444 12.65 -20.18 -25.80
C GLY A 444 11.46 -19.99 -26.74
N LYS A 445 11.37 -20.82 -27.79
CA LYS A 445 10.23 -20.88 -28.74
C LYS A 445 9.17 -21.88 -28.22
N ILE A 446 8.04 -21.38 -27.72
CA ILE A 446 6.88 -22.18 -27.33
C ILE A 446 5.97 -22.42 -28.55
N ILE A 447 5.67 -23.69 -28.85
CA ILE A 447 4.67 -24.06 -29.86
C ILE A 447 3.42 -24.52 -29.11
N LEU A 448 2.32 -23.77 -29.25
CA LEU A 448 1.03 -24.14 -28.65
C LEU A 448 0.23 -25.01 -29.63
N THR A 449 -0.19 -26.19 -29.19
CA THR A 449 -1.06 -27.13 -29.94
C THR A 449 -2.38 -27.36 -29.19
N SER A 450 -3.35 -28.04 -29.84
CA SER A 450 -4.81 -28.03 -29.55
C SER A 450 -5.23 -27.83 -28.05
N GLY A 451 -5.96 -26.75 -27.73
CA GLY A 451 -6.51 -26.44 -26.39
C GLY A 451 -5.65 -25.65 -25.38
N ALA A 452 -4.39 -25.29 -25.68
CA ALA A 452 -3.47 -24.69 -24.68
C ALA A 452 -3.62 -23.15 -24.46
N TYR A 453 -3.41 -22.71 -23.20
CA TYR A 453 -3.39 -21.28 -22.79
C TYR A 453 -2.10 -20.94 -22.02
N LEU A 454 -1.42 -19.86 -22.41
CA LEU A 454 -0.25 -19.33 -21.69
C LEU A 454 -0.66 -18.13 -20.84
N TRP A 455 -0.46 -18.18 -19.53
CA TRP A 455 -0.74 -17.09 -18.59
C TRP A 455 0.57 -16.43 -18.13
N LEU A 456 0.71 -15.14 -18.42
CA LEU A 456 1.89 -14.35 -18.09
C LEU A 456 1.50 -13.29 -17.04
N ASN A 457 1.95 -13.52 -15.80
CA ASN A 457 1.50 -12.77 -14.62
C ASN A 457 2.62 -11.91 -14.02
N GLY A 458 2.30 -10.64 -13.72
CA GLY A 458 3.18 -9.72 -12.98
C GLY A 458 4.03 -8.78 -13.84
N ALA A 459 4.95 -8.05 -13.18
CA ALA A 459 5.78 -6.95 -13.74
C ALA A 459 6.99 -7.41 -14.56
N ALA A 460 7.08 -8.69 -14.92
CA ALA A 460 8.27 -9.26 -15.54
C ALA A 460 8.43 -8.87 -17.02
N SER A 461 9.67 -8.96 -17.50
CA SER A 461 9.98 -9.04 -18.91
C SER A 461 9.86 -10.49 -19.38
N TYR A 462 9.05 -10.73 -20.39
CA TYR A 462 8.79 -12.03 -21.03
C TYR A 462 9.46 -12.05 -22.41
N SER A 463 10.35 -13.01 -22.67
CA SER A 463 11.04 -13.14 -23.95
C SER A 463 10.70 -14.46 -24.65
N VAL A 464 9.43 -14.64 -24.99
CA VAL A 464 8.89 -15.91 -25.49
C VAL A 464 8.43 -15.80 -26.93
N ASP A 465 9.07 -16.54 -27.84
CA ASP A 465 8.54 -16.74 -29.19
C ASP A 465 7.40 -17.77 -29.13
N ILE A 466 6.23 -17.42 -29.65
CA ILE A 466 5.00 -18.21 -29.57
C ILE A 466 4.48 -18.47 -30.97
N ASP A 467 4.51 -19.74 -31.37
CA ASP A 467 4.00 -20.20 -32.66
C ASP A 467 2.69 -20.95 -32.43
N ALA A 468 1.57 -20.25 -32.50
CA ALA A 468 0.26 -20.84 -32.30
C ALA A 468 -0.22 -21.46 -33.61
N GLN A 469 -0.23 -22.78 -33.69
CA GLN A 469 -0.79 -23.49 -34.84
C GLN A 469 -2.31 -23.24 -34.95
N SER A 470 -2.93 -23.63 -36.07
CA SER A 470 -4.37 -23.39 -36.32
C SER A 470 -5.27 -23.97 -35.21
N GLY A 471 -6.11 -23.15 -34.56
CA GLY A 471 -7.04 -23.57 -33.50
C GLY A 471 -7.34 -22.47 -32.46
N SER A 472 -8.11 -22.78 -31.40
CA SER A 472 -8.45 -21.85 -30.30
C SER A 472 -7.33 -21.78 -29.23
N HIS A 473 -6.27 -20.99 -29.48
CA HIS A 473 -5.08 -20.86 -28.62
C HIS A 473 -4.77 -19.42 -28.26
N GLY A 474 -4.45 -19.13 -26.99
CA GLY A 474 -4.28 -17.75 -26.56
C GLY A 474 -3.22 -17.49 -25.49
N ILE A 475 -2.67 -16.28 -25.53
CA ILE A 475 -1.80 -15.72 -24.49
C ILE A 475 -2.64 -14.78 -23.65
N CYS A 476 -2.67 -15.03 -22.34
CA CYS A 476 -3.34 -14.17 -21.36
C CYS A 476 -2.29 -13.39 -20.57
N PHE A 477 -2.41 -12.07 -20.56
CA PHE A 477 -1.59 -11.17 -19.76
C PHE A 477 -2.37 -10.64 -18.57
N SER A 478 -1.80 -10.81 -17.37
CA SER A 478 -2.39 -10.39 -16.09
C SER A 478 -1.34 -9.60 -15.29
N GLN A 479 -1.46 -8.27 -15.38
CA GLN A 479 -0.60 -7.32 -14.68
C GLN A 479 -1.47 -6.53 -13.71
N PRO A 480 -1.06 -6.33 -12.45
CA PRO A 480 -1.76 -5.45 -11.53
C PRO A 480 -1.86 -4.01 -12.07
N GLU A 481 -2.80 -3.25 -11.52
CA GLU A 481 -2.97 -1.82 -11.85
C GLU A 481 -1.66 -1.04 -11.67
N GLY A 482 -1.36 -0.12 -12.59
CA GLY A 482 -0.11 0.65 -12.59
C GLY A 482 1.17 -0.13 -12.98
N VAL A 483 1.09 -1.45 -13.15
CA VAL A 483 2.24 -2.28 -13.51
C VAL A 483 2.38 -2.41 -15.03
N VAL A 484 3.61 -2.25 -15.51
CA VAL A 484 3.97 -2.47 -16.92
C VAL A 484 4.74 -3.79 -17.06
N GLY A 485 4.20 -4.73 -17.83
CA GLY A 485 4.91 -5.92 -18.31
C GLY A 485 5.47 -5.70 -19.71
N ASN A 486 6.53 -6.44 -20.07
CA ASN A 486 7.18 -6.32 -21.38
C ASN A 486 7.21 -7.68 -22.08
N ALA A 487 6.76 -7.78 -23.33
CA ALA A 487 6.82 -8.99 -24.14
C ALA A 487 7.72 -8.80 -25.38
N TYR A 488 8.82 -9.54 -25.48
CA TYR A 488 9.86 -9.38 -26.51
C TYR A 488 9.81 -10.43 -27.63
N GLY A 489 9.20 -11.59 -27.40
CA GLY A 489 9.18 -12.65 -28.40
C GLY A 489 8.06 -12.51 -29.44
N LYS A 490 8.23 -13.22 -30.55
CA LYS A 490 7.35 -13.19 -31.73
C LYS A 490 6.12 -14.05 -31.52
N ILE A 491 4.94 -13.50 -31.78
CA ILE A 491 3.66 -14.24 -31.77
C ILE A 491 3.21 -14.50 -33.22
N SER A 492 3.05 -15.77 -33.61
CA SER A 492 2.73 -16.20 -34.98
C SER A 492 1.54 -17.17 -35.09
N GLY A 493 0.99 -17.30 -36.30
CA GLY A 493 0.00 -18.33 -36.65
C GLY A 493 -1.47 -17.97 -36.38
N GLY A 494 -2.26 -18.92 -35.88
CA GLY A 494 -3.70 -18.79 -35.61
C GLY A 494 -4.06 -18.30 -34.19
N GLY A 495 -3.07 -17.96 -33.38
CA GLY A 495 -3.25 -17.58 -31.98
C GLY A 495 -3.88 -16.20 -31.75
N TRP A 496 -4.33 -15.97 -30.52
CA TRP A 496 -4.91 -14.71 -30.05
C TRP A 496 -4.26 -14.19 -28.74
N ILE A 497 -4.50 -12.92 -28.42
CA ILE A 497 -4.04 -12.26 -27.19
C ILE A 497 -5.26 -11.81 -26.37
N ASP A 498 -5.31 -12.14 -25.08
CA ASP A 498 -6.24 -11.53 -24.11
C ASP A 498 -5.44 -10.75 -23.05
N LYS A 499 -5.85 -9.52 -22.79
CA LYS A 499 -5.36 -8.72 -21.67
C LYS A 499 -6.46 -8.56 -20.62
N ARG A 500 -6.36 -9.24 -19.48
CA ARG A 500 -7.48 -9.37 -18.53
C ARG A 500 -7.43 -8.44 -17.32
N ASP A 501 -6.24 -8.08 -16.85
CA ASP A 501 -6.08 -7.25 -15.65
C ASP A 501 -5.74 -5.79 -15.97
N ARG A 502 -5.75 -4.93 -14.95
CA ARG A 502 -5.64 -3.46 -15.05
C ARG A 502 -4.28 -2.87 -15.43
N GLY A 503 -3.22 -3.67 -15.46
CA GLY A 503 -1.89 -3.18 -15.86
C GLY A 503 -1.73 -3.05 -17.37
N THR A 504 -0.51 -2.73 -17.79
CA THR A 504 -0.14 -2.56 -19.20
C THR A 504 0.78 -3.70 -19.64
N ILE A 505 0.60 -4.22 -20.86
CA ILE A 505 1.59 -5.09 -21.52
C ILE A 505 2.12 -4.39 -22.77
N ILE A 506 3.45 -4.28 -22.89
CA ILE A 506 4.10 -3.75 -24.08
C ILE A 506 4.50 -4.91 -25.00
N LEU A 507 4.05 -4.88 -26.26
CA LEU A 507 4.46 -5.85 -27.28
C LEU A 507 5.64 -5.28 -28.09
N HIS A 508 6.86 -5.66 -27.73
CA HIS A 508 8.09 -5.13 -28.34
C HIS A 508 8.43 -5.77 -29.69
N ASN A 509 7.96 -7.00 -29.96
CA ASN A 509 8.31 -7.69 -31.20
C ASN A 509 7.52 -7.14 -32.40
N THR A 510 8.20 -6.43 -33.30
CA THR A 510 7.59 -5.83 -34.49
C THR A 510 7.23 -6.85 -35.57
N SER A 511 7.71 -8.09 -35.47
CA SER A 511 7.48 -9.16 -36.46
C SER A 511 6.33 -10.11 -36.09
N ASN A 512 5.47 -9.71 -35.14
CA ASN A 512 4.23 -10.44 -34.82
C ASN A 512 3.36 -10.60 -36.08
N ASN A 513 2.87 -11.81 -36.35
CA ASN A 513 2.08 -12.13 -37.53
C ASN A 513 0.92 -13.12 -37.25
N TYR A 514 0.42 -13.14 -36.01
CA TYR A 514 -0.80 -13.88 -35.68
C TYR A 514 -2.04 -13.28 -36.38
N THR A 515 -3.01 -14.14 -36.68
CA THR A 515 -4.14 -13.82 -37.56
C THR A 515 -5.49 -13.69 -36.85
N ASN A 516 -5.58 -14.06 -35.57
CA ASN A 516 -6.81 -14.04 -34.80
C ASN A 516 -6.95 -12.73 -33.98
N TRP A 517 -7.64 -12.75 -32.84
CA TRP A 517 -7.97 -11.54 -32.08
C TRP A 517 -6.91 -11.08 -31.06
N THR A 518 -6.91 -9.78 -30.78
CA THR A 518 -6.36 -9.14 -29.59
C THR A 518 -7.51 -8.54 -28.81
N SER A 519 -7.89 -9.17 -27.70
CA SER A 519 -8.94 -8.69 -26.81
C SER A 519 -8.36 -7.98 -25.59
N ILE A 520 -8.89 -6.81 -25.27
CA ILE A 520 -8.43 -6.00 -24.14
C ILE A 520 -9.61 -5.78 -23.19
N TYR A 521 -9.56 -6.38 -22.01
CA TYR A 521 -10.63 -6.37 -21.03
C TYR A 521 -10.52 -5.19 -20.07
N ASP A 522 -11.57 -4.99 -19.27
CA ASP A 522 -11.77 -3.84 -18.41
C ASP A 522 -10.55 -3.45 -17.57
N GLY A 523 -10.10 -2.20 -17.76
CA GLY A 523 -8.94 -1.60 -17.10
C GLY A 523 -7.58 -2.02 -17.65
N GLY A 524 -7.48 -3.04 -18.49
CA GLY A 524 -6.22 -3.45 -19.11
C GLY A 524 -5.79 -2.56 -20.27
N ALA A 525 -4.47 -2.46 -20.48
CA ALA A 525 -3.88 -1.80 -21.63
C ALA A 525 -2.92 -2.73 -22.40
N VAL A 526 -3.01 -2.72 -23.72
CA VAL A 526 -2.00 -3.32 -24.61
C VAL A 526 -1.30 -2.19 -25.34
N GLN A 527 0.01 -2.05 -25.12
CA GLN A 527 0.83 -1.06 -25.80
C GLN A 527 1.47 -1.68 -27.05
N ALA A 528 0.95 -1.30 -28.22
CA ALA A 528 1.38 -1.78 -29.52
C ALA A 528 0.82 -0.91 -30.65
N ASP A 529 1.55 -0.79 -31.76
CA ASP A 529 1.10 -0.04 -32.94
C ASP A 529 0.75 -1.00 -34.09
N SER A 530 -0.15 -0.58 -34.99
CA SER A 530 -0.49 -1.37 -36.17
C SER A 530 0.73 -1.56 -37.08
N GLY A 531 1.15 -2.81 -37.30
CA GLY A 531 2.38 -3.17 -38.01
C GLY A 531 3.64 -3.16 -37.15
N ALA A 532 3.57 -2.77 -35.87
CA ALA A 532 4.68 -2.78 -34.92
C ALA A 532 4.20 -3.25 -33.54
N GLY A 533 4.32 -4.55 -33.28
CA GLY A 533 3.80 -5.20 -32.07
C GLY A 533 2.37 -5.75 -32.26
N LEU A 534 1.52 -5.04 -33.01
CA LEU A 534 0.17 -5.50 -33.38
C LEU A 534 0.09 -5.78 -34.90
N PRO A 535 -0.16 -7.02 -35.35
CA PRO A 535 -0.26 -7.34 -36.78
C PRO A 535 -1.38 -6.53 -37.45
N THR A 536 -1.13 -5.96 -38.62
CA THR A 536 -2.15 -5.23 -39.40
C THR A 536 -3.37 -6.10 -39.71
N ALA A 537 -3.15 -7.40 -39.92
CA ALA A 537 -4.17 -8.38 -40.23
C ALA A 537 -4.92 -8.97 -39.00
N SER A 538 -4.49 -8.68 -37.78
CA SER A 538 -5.19 -9.17 -36.57
C SER A 538 -6.57 -8.51 -36.42
N PHE A 539 -7.45 -9.09 -35.60
CA PHE A 539 -8.70 -8.46 -35.18
C PHE A 539 -8.53 -7.78 -33.81
N VAL A 540 -9.02 -6.57 -33.59
CA VAL A 540 -8.94 -5.91 -32.27
C VAL A 540 -10.31 -5.86 -31.60
N ASN A 541 -10.41 -6.40 -30.40
CA ASN A 541 -11.65 -6.48 -29.61
C ASN A 541 -11.49 -5.68 -28.31
N LEU A 542 -12.02 -4.46 -28.28
CA LEU A 542 -12.02 -3.65 -27.08
C LEU A 542 -13.19 -4.09 -26.19
N ASN A 543 -12.89 -4.67 -25.02
CA ASN A 543 -13.87 -5.20 -24.07
C ASN A 543 -13.72 -4.54 -22.69
N GLY A 544 -13.67 -3.21 -22.68
CA GLY A 544 -13.50 -2.38 -21.50
C GLY A 544 -12.07 -1.86 -21.30
N GLY A 545 -11.07 -2.42 -22.00
CA GLY A 545 -9.68 -1.97 -21.95
C GLY A 545 -9.32 -0.97 -23.06
N VAL A 546 -8.05 -0.58 -23.10
CA VAL A 546 -7.54 0.39 -24.08
C VAL A 546 -6.37 -0.14 -24.91
N LEU A 547 -6.34 0.20 -26.19
CA LEU A 547 -5.15 0.07 -27.02
C LEU A 547 -4.27 1.31 -26.83
N GLN A 548 -3.03 1.09 -26.43
CA GLN A 548 -2.07 2.14 -26.12
C GLN A 548 -0.99 2.20 -27.21
N SER A 549 -0.56 3.39 -27.62
CA SER A 549 0.48 3.54 -28.64
C SER A 549 1.89 3.22 -28.12
N ASN A 550 2.70 2.61 -28.96
CA ASN A 550 4.12 2.31 -28.68
C ASN A 550 5.09 3.38 -29.21
N GLY A 551 4.60 4.30 -30.04
CA GLY A 551 5.27 5.51 -30.49
C GLY A 551 4.26 6.53 -31.04
N THR A 552 4.72 7.54 -31.77
CA THR A 552 3.81 8.44 -32.49
C THR A 552 3.12 7.66 -33.61
N THR A 553 1.79 7.54 -33.56
CA THR A 553 1.06 6.65 -34.49
C THR A 553 -0.32 7.17 -34.87
N THR A 554 -0.88 6.61 -35.95
CA THR A 554 -2.28 6.77 -36.32
C THR A 554 -2.94 5.41 -36.43
N PHE A 555 -3.98 5.17 -35.62
CA PHE A 555 -4.80 3.98 -35.69
C PHE A 555 -5.89 4.13 -36.76
N THR A 556 -5.84 3.28 -37.79
CA THR A 556 -6.85 3.19 -38.86
C THR A 556 -7.32 1.75 -39.03
N ARG A 557 -8.50 1.43 -38.48
CA ARG A 557 -9.19 0.16 -38.71
C ARG A 557 -10.66 0.38 -39.00
N SER A 558 -11.26 -0.53 -39.76
CA SER A 558 -12.69 -0.50 -40.00
C SER A 558 -13.45 -1.25 -38.90
N LEU A 559 -14.67 -0.82 -38.62
CA LEU A 559 -15.56 -1.59 -37.75
C LEU A 559 -15.95 -2.94 -38.39
N GLY A 560 -16.06 -3.97 -37.56
CA GLY A 560 -16.56 -5.29 -37.94
C GLY A 560 -16.50 -6.26 -36.76
N THR A 561 -17.23 -7.38 -36.83
CA THR A 561 -17.27 -8.40 -35.77
C THR A 561 -16.23 -9.51 -35.95
N THR A 562 -15.71 -9.66 -37.17
CA THR A 562 -14.69 -10.66 -37.54
C THR A 562 -13.88 -10.16 -38.74
N GLY A 563 -12.69 -10.72 -38.95
CA GLY A 563 -11.90 -10.55 -40.18
C GLY A 563 -10.68 -9.62 -40.03
N SER A 564 -9.78 -9.76 -40.99
CA SER A 564 -8.48 -9.09 -40.99
C SER A 564 -8.62 -7.56 -41.08
N GLY A 565 -7.84 -6.83 -40.28
CA GLY A 565 -7.84 -5.36 -40.28
C GLY A 565 -9.09 -4.71 -39.69
N LYS A 566 -9.95 -5.50 -39.02
CA LYS A 566 -11.16 -5.01 -38.35
C LYS A 566 -10.94 -4.77 -36.85
N PHE A 567 -11.82 -3.98 -36.25
CA PHE A 567 -11.93 -3.87 -34.79
C PHE A 567 -13.38 -3.65 -34.35
N GLN A 568 -13.65 -3.85 -33.07
CA GLN A 568 -14.94 -3.54 -32.45
C GLN A 568 -14.79 -3.01 -31.02
N TRP A 569 -15.81 -2.27 -30.58
CA TRP A 569 -16.16 -2.13 -29.18
C TRP A 569 -17.18 -3.21 -28.81
N ASN A 570 -16.87 -3.97 -27.77
CA ASN A 570 -17.78 -4.95 -27.19
C ASN A 570 -18.72 -4.27 -26.18
N THR A 571 -19.62 -5.02 -25.56
CA THR A 571 -20.64 -4.49 -24.63
C THR A 571 -20.05 -3.72 -23.44
N SER A 572 -18.84 -4.07 -23.00
CA SER A 572 -18.12 -3.39 -21.92
C SER A 572 -17.43 -2.07 -22.36
N GLY A 573 -17.44 -1.76 -23.66
CA GLY A 573 -16.79 -0.57 -24.23
C GLY A 573 -15.27 -0.70 -24.38
N GLY A 574 -14.55 0.39 -24.12
CA GLY A 574 -13.08 0.46 -24.25
C GLY A 574 -12.62 1.64 -25.10
N GLY A 575 -11.33 1.72 -25.40
CA GLY A 575 -10.81 2.77 -26.27
C GLY A 575 -9.30 2.82 -26.40
N PHE A 576 -8.70 4.00 -26.24
CA PHE A 576 -7.36 4.30 -26.75
C PHE A 576 -6.53 5.18 -25.82
N ALA A 577 -5.22 5.02 -25.80
CA ALA A 577 -4.33 5.84 -24.97
C ALA A 577 -3.02 6.22 -25.71
N GLY A 578 -2.49 7.39 -25.41
CA GLY A 578 -1.14 7.79 -25.84
C GLY A 578 -0.10 7.24 -24.88
N GLY A 579 0.55 6.13 -25.25
CA GLY A 579 1.55 5.47 -24.42
C GLY A 579 2.91 6.13 -24.51
N ALA A 580 3.85 5.49 -25.23
CA ALA A 580 5.20 6.01 -25.42
C ALA A 580 5.29 7.17 -26.44
N GLY A 581 4.25 7.37 -27.25
CA GLY A 581 4.09 8.57 -28.09
C GLY A 581 2.61 8.90 -28.30
N PRO A 582 2.27 10.06 -28.88
CA PRO A 582 0.89 10.46 -29.11
C PRO A 582 0.18 9.55 -30.12
N MET A 583 -1.13 9.33 -29.93
CA MET A 583 -1.96 8.50 -30.80
C MET A 583 -3.08 9.32 -31.45
N THR A 584 -3.18 9.27 -32.78
CA THR A 584 -4.37 9.72 -33.51
C THR A 584 -5.26 8.54 -33.85
N VAL A 585 -6.57 8.64 -33.62
CA VAL A 585 -7.54 7.56 -33.88
C VAL A 585 -8.49 7.98 -35.00
N ARG A 586 -8.50 7.19 -36.09
CA ARG A 586 -9.31 7.37 -37.30
C ARG A 586 -10.05 6.08 -37.65
N VAL A 587 -11.21 5.88 -37.05
CA VAL A 587 -12.11 4.77 -37.35
C VAL A 587 -12.71 4.94 -38.73
N ASN A 588 -12.71 3.88 -39.55
CA ASN A 588 -13.16 3.96 -40.96
C ASN A 588 -12.48 5.11 -41.72
N ASN A 589 -11.18 5.34 -41.51
CA ASN A 589 -10.37 6.42 -42.10
C ASN A 589 -10.72 7.86 -41.64
N GLY A 590 -11.53 8.03 -40.59
CA GLY A 590 -11.74 9.33 -39.93
C GLY A 590 -12.74 10.28 -40.61
N THR A 591 -13.29 9.92 -41.78
CA THR A 591 -14.17 10.82 -42.56
C THR A 591 -15.66 10.75 -42.19
N SER A 592 -16.06 9.87 -41.27
CA SER A 592 -17.46 9.62 -40.92
C SER A 592 -17.76 9.89 -39.44
N THR A 593 -18.97 10.39 -39.18
CA THR A 593 -19.57 10.44 -37.84
C THR A 593 -19.95 9.02 -37.42
N LEU A 594 -19.55 8.62 -36.22
CA LEU A 594 -19.86 7.32 -35.64
C LEU A 594 -21.07 7.43 -34.72
N THR A 595 -22.09 6.60 -34.95
CA THR A 595 -23.24 6.51 -34.04
C THR A 595 -22.90 5.68 -32.81
N TRP A 596 -23.23 6.19 -31.63
CA TRP A 596 -23.18 5.46 -30.36
C TRP A 596 -24.48 4.67 -30.16
N GLY A 597 -24.36 3.38 -29.87
CA GLY A 597 -25.51 2.50 -29.74
C GLY A 597 -25.20 1.21 -28.99
N THR A 598 -25.86 0.14 -29.38
CA THR A 598 -25.74 -1.20 -28.77
C THR A 598 -25.28 -2.27 -29.76
N THR A 599 -25.10 -1.92 -31.03
CA THR A 599 -24.75 -2.88 -32.09
C THR A 599 -23.24 -3.04 -32.19
N VAL A 600 -22.72 -4.12 -31.64
CA VAL A 600 -21.29 -4.48 -31.69
C VAL A 600 -20.83 -4.63 -33.15
N GLY A 601 -19.66 -4.08 -33.46
CA GLY A 601 -19.04 -4.19 -34.79
C GLY A 601 -19.54 -3.18 -35.84
N SER A 602 -20.49 -2.31 -35.51
CA SER A 602 -20.93 -1.22 -36.40
C SER A 602 -21.15 0.13 -35.70
N GLN A 603 -21.16 0.16 -34.38
CA GLN A 603 -21.39 1.36 -33.55
C GLN A 603 -20.32 1.47 -32.46
N ILE A 604 -20.19 2.66 -31.86
CA ILE A 604 -19.55 2.78 -30.53
C ILE A 604 -20.50 2.12 -29.53
N VAL A 605 -19.98 1.21 -28.71
CA VAL A 605 -20.76 0.46 -27.70
C VAL A 605 -20.11 0.62 -26.33
N GLY A 606 -20.91 0.66 -25.27
CA GLY A 606 -20.41 0.80 -23.90
C GLY A 606 -19.82 2.18 -23.59
N THR A 607 -18.91 2.25 -22.62
CA THR A 607 -18.16 3.47 -22.28
C THR A 607 -16.97 3.64 -23.23
N LEU A 608 -16.84 4.82 -23.83
CA LEU A 608 -15.65 5.18 -24.61
C LEU A 608 -14.55 5.62 -23.64
N LYS A 609 -13.40 4.94 -23.67
CA LYS A 609 -12.31 5.16 -22.72
C LYS A 609 -11.09 5.78 -23.38
N PHE A 610 -10.47 6.73 -22.69
CA PHE A 610 -9.19 7.30 -23.06
C PHE A 610 -8.21 7.27 -21.89
N GLY A 611 -6.91 7.25 -22.20
CA GLY A 611 -5.86 7.22 -21.20
C GLY A 611 -5.70 5.85 -20.53
N SER A 612 -4.71 5.75 -19.65
CA SER A 612 -4.46 4.62 -18.76
C SER A 612 -3.59 5.10 -17.61
N THR A 613 -3.48 4.34 -16.52
CA THR A 613 -2.59 4.66 -15.39
C THR A 613 -1.09 4.67 -15.77
N THR A 614 -0.75 4.36 -17.02
CA THR A 614 0.62 4.32 -17.55
C THR A 614 0.79 5.17 -18.81
N ALA A 615 -0.28 5.81 -19.29
CA ALA A 615 -0.24 6.67 -20.46
C ALA A 615 0.58 7.92 -20.13
N ALA A 616 1.36 8.42 -21.08
CA ALA A 616 2.18 9.62 -20.87
C ALA A 616 1.92 10.70 -21.91
N ASN A 617 1.17 10.38 -22.97
CA ASN A 617 1.01 11.20 -24.15
C ASN A 617 -0.46 11.36 -24.53
N THR A 618 -0.71 12.36 -25.38
CA THR A 618 -2.04 12.71 -25.84
C THR A 618 -2.64 11.65 -26.76
N VAL A 619 -3.94 11.40 -26.62
CA VAL A 619 -4.75 10.65 -27.59
C VAL A 619 -5.78 11.58 -28.25
N THR A 620 -5.82 11.60 -29.58
CA THR A 620 -6.74 12.42 -30.36
C THR A 620 -7.69 11.54 -31.16
N PHE A 621 -8.98 11.63 -30.87
CA PHE A 621 -10.06 10.94 -31.58
C PHE A 621 -10.72 11.89 -32.58
N GLU A 622 -10.51 11.64 -33.88
CA GLU A 622 -10.89 12.61 -34.93
C GLU A 622 -12.29 12.40 -35.52
N ASN A 623 -12.86 11.20 -35.41
CA ASN A 623 -14.21 10.96 -35.91
C ASN A 623 -15.25 11.82 -35.16
N GLY A 624 -16.27 12.32 -35.87
CA GLY A 624 -17.47 12.84 -35.23
C GLY A 624 -18.20 11.75 -34.45
N ILE A 625 -18.95 12.12 -33.41
CA ILE A 625 -19.70 11.17 -32.57
C ILE A 625 -21.15 11.62 -32.46
N ASP A 626 -22.07 10.76 -32.88
CA ASP A 626 -23.50 10.92 -32.63
C ASP A 626 -23.89 10.16 -31.36
N LEU A 627 -24.31 10.88 -30.32
CA LEU A 627 -24.73 10.35 -29.03
C LEU A 627 -26.04 9.56 -29.11
N ASN A 628 -26.80 9.72 -30.20
CA ASN A 628 -28.05 9.01 -30.49
C ASN A 628 -29.11 9.24 -29.39
N ALA A 629 -29.27 10.51 -28.97
CA ALA A 629 -30.27 11.00 -28.01
C ALA A 629 -30.33 10.28 -26.64
N VAL A 630 -29.29 9.53 -26.25
CA VAL A 630 -29.20 8.80 -24.97
C VAL A 630 -27.98 9.30 -24.19
N GLN A 631 -28.00 9.17 -22.85
CA GLN A 631 -26.82 9.50 -22.06
C GLN A 631 -25.65 8.58 -22.41
N ARG A 632 -24.51 9.15 -22.83
CA ARG A 632 -23.27 8.42 -23.15
C ARG A 632 -22.13 8.84 -22.24
N THR A 633 -21.22 7.91 -21.96
CA THR A 633 -20.12 8.15 -21.03
C THR A 633 -18.78 8.10 -21.74
N ILE A 634 -18.03 9.19 -21.63
CA ILE A 634 -16.59 9.22 -21.94
C ILE A 634 -15.84 9.17 -20.61
N HIS A 635 -14.95 8.21 -20.49
CA HIS A 635 -14.09 8.04 -19.33
C HIS A 635 -12.65 8.36 -19.72
N VAL A 636 -11.98 9.18 -18.92
CA VAL A 636 -10.55 9.50 -19.12
C VAL A 636 -9.79 9.14 -17.85
N GLU A 637 -8.92 8.15 -17.97
CA GLU A 637 -8.01 7.73 -16.90
C GLU A 637 -6.77 8.64 -16.90
N ASP A 638 -6.27 8.98 -15.71
CA ASP A 638 -5.12 9.85 -15.49
C ASP A 638 -3.92 9.00 -15.07
N ASN A 639 -2.74 9.29 -15.62
CA ASN A 639 -1.48 8.87 -15.06
C ASN A 639 -0.97 10.02 -14.17
N PRO A 640 -1.01 9.89 -12.83
CA PRO A 640 -0.62 10.97 -11.92
C PRO A 640 0.85 11.37 -12.04
N ASN A 641 1.67 10.60 -12.78
CA ASN A 641 3.09 10.88 -13.01
C ASN A 641 3.37 11.60 -14.34
N SER A 642 2.34 11.91 -15.14
CA SER A 642 2.47 12.67 -16.38
C SER A 642 1.49 13.85 -16.41
N GLY A 643 1.87 14.93 -17.08
CA GLY A 643 0.95 16.04 -17.42
C GLY A 643 0.54 16.05 -18.90
N GLY A 644 0.96 15.04 -19.67
CA GLY A 644 0.82 14.97 -21.13
C GLY A 644 -0.27 14.02 -21.64
N ASP A 645 -0.84 13.21 -20.76
CA ASP A 645 -1.85 12.16 -21.00
C ASP A 645 -3.27 12.74 -21.08
N ILE A 646 -3.46 13.60 -22.08
CA ILE A 646 -4.72 14.27 -22.35
C ILE A 646 -5.52 13.52 -23.41
N ALA A 647 -6.84 13.47 -23.27
CA ALA A 647 -7.74 12.99 -24.32
C ALA A 647 -8.36 14.15 -25.10
N ILE A 648 -8.27 14.13 -26.42
CA ILE A 648 -8.87 15.14 -27.30
C ILE A 648 -9.92 14.45 -28.18
N VAL A 649 -11.15 14.96 -28.18
CA VAL A 649 -12.15 14.63 -29.20
C VAL A 649 -12.27 15.85 -30.11
N SER A 650 -11.72 15.71 -31.32
CA SER A 650 -11.68 16.79 -32.31
C SER A 650 -12.80 16.70 -33.35
N GLY A 651 -13.46 15.55 -33.46
CA GLY A 651 -14.70 15.43 -34.22
C GLY A 651 -15.88 16.14 -33.55
N VAL A 652 -16.86 16.54 -34.35
CA VAL A 652 -18.09 17.19 -33.85
C VAL A 652 -18.93 16.18 -33.06
N LEU A 653 -19.40 16.59 -31.89
CA LEU A 653 -20.41 15.85 -31.12
C LEU A 653 -21.81 16.26 -31.57
N THR A 654 -22.69 15.28 -31.83
CA THR A 654 -24.09 15.52 -32.22
C THR A 654 -25.05 14.67 -31.39
N ASP A 655 -26.29 15.11 -31.22
CA ASP A 655 -27.38 14.30 -30.71
C ASP A 655 -28.58 14.35 -31.67
N VAL A 656 -28.65 13.40 -32.61
CA VAL A 656 -29.69 13.44 -33.66
C VAL A 656 -31.08 13.11 -33.11
N GLN A 657 -31.81 14.11 -32.62
CA GLN A 657 -33.27 14.22 -32.69
C GLN A 657 -33.71 15.69 -32.72
N ALA A 658 -34.68 16.00 -33.59
CA ALA A 658 -35.34 17.29 -33.65
C ALA A 658 -35.90 17.69 -32.28
N PHE A 659 -35.48 18.86 -31.78
CA PHE A 659 -36.09 19.65 -30.72
C PHE A 659 -37.17 18.92 -29.91
N SER A 660 -36.75 18.06 -28.98
CA SER A 660 -37.64 17.69 -27.90
C SER A 660 -37.64 18.85 -26.90
N SER A 661 -38.80 19.27 -26.42
CA SER A 661 -38.94 20.29 -25.36
C SER A 661 -38.28 19.89 -24.02
N ASN A 662 -37.60 18.73 -24.00
CA ASN A 662 -36.85 18.19 -22.89
C ASN A 662 -35.34 18.30 -23.18
N LEU A 663 -34.73 19.43 -22.80
CA LEU A 663 -33.28 19.73 -22.89
C LEU A 663 -32.35 18.74 -22.14
N TRP A 664 -32.87 17.58 -21.72
CA TRP A 664 -32.19 16.55 -20.93
C TRP A 664 -32.03 15.21 -21.69
N THR A 665 -32.51 15.11 -22.93
CA THR A 665 -32.24 13.95 -23.81
C THR A 665 -30.89 14.14 -24.53
N GLY A 666 -30.10 13.08 -24.76
CA GLY A 666 -28.78 13.20 -25.43
C GLY A 666 -27.60 13.59 -24.53
N ALA A 667 -27.56 13.17 -23.26
CA ALA A 667 -26.58 13.68 -22.31
C ALA A 667 -25.14 13.13 -22.50
N LEU A 668 -24.12 14.01 -22.47
CA LEU A 668 -22.73 13.59 -22.35
C LEU A 668 -22.36 13.47 -20.87
N ARG A 669 -21.68 12.40 -20.46
CA ARG A 669 -21.12 12.26 -19.11
C ARG A 669 -19.62 12.03 -19.19
N LYS A 670 -18.84 12.97 -18.66
CA LYS A 670 -17.39 12.84 -18.43
C LYS A 670 -17.13 12.24 -17.05
N THR A 671 -16.38 11.15 -17.03
CA THR A 671 -15.91 10.46 -15.80
C THR A 671 -14.40 10.21 -15.84
N GLY A 672 -13.84 9.73 -14.73
CA GLY A 672 -12.41 9.48 -14.58
C GLY A 672 -11.61 10.75 -14.27
N PRO A 673 -10.46 10.62 -13.61
CA PRO A 673 -9.68 11.75 -13.11
C PRO A 673 -9.02 12.59 -14.20
N GLY A 674 -8.81 12.04 -15.40
CA GLY A 674 -8.04 12.68 -16.46
C GLY A 674 -8.77 13.82 -17.18
N THR A 675 -8.06 14.50 -18.08
CA THR A 675 -8.58 15.67 -18.81
C THR A 675 -9.13 15.27 -20.18
N LEU A 676 -10.40 15.63 -20.44
CA LEU A 676 -11.02 15.56 -21.77
C LEU A 676 -11.09 16.95 -22.38
N ILE A 677 -10.52 17.13 -23.57
CA ILE A 677 -10.64 18.35 -24.37
C ILE A 677 -11.60 18.09 -25.53
N LEU A 678 -12.60 18.95 -25.68
CA LEU A 678 -13.46 19.00 -26.86
C LEU A 678 -13.02 20.15 -27.75
N THR A 679 -12.65 19.84 -28.99
CA THR A 679 -12.22 20.86 -29.97
C THR A 679 -13.06 20.86 -31.25
N GLY A 680 -13.95 19.88 -31.42
CA GLY A 680 -14.84 19.81 -32.57
C GLY A 680 -15.86 20.95 -32.58
N GLY A 681 -15.68 21.89 -33.51
CA GLY A 681 -16.66 22.90 -33.90
C GLY A 681 -16.77 22.93 -35.42
N ASP A 682 -17.96 23.18 -35.96
CA ASP A 682 -18.16 23.23 -37.41
C ASP A 682 -17.58 24.54 -37.95
N ALA A 683 -16.45 24.46 -38.66
CA ALA A 683 -15.71 25.61 -39.19
C ALA A 683 -16.43 26.32 -40.36
N GLY A 684 -17.76 26.34 -40.39
CA GLY A 684 -18.51 27.01 -41.44
C GLY A 684 -20.02 26.76 -41.51
N GLN A 685 -20.59 25.76 -40.84
CA GLN A 685 -22.04 25.57 -40.82
C GLN A 685 -22.63 26.00 -39.48
N ARG A 686 -23.35 27.12 -39.48
CA ARG A 686 -24.21 27.47 -38.34
C ARG A 686 -25.45 26.58 -38.40
N ASN A 687 -25.77 25.90 -37.30
CA ASN A 687 -27.10 25.32 -37.12
C ASN A 687 -28.16 26.45 -37.10
N GLU A 688 -29.45 26.10 -36.98
CA GLU A 688 -30.57 27.07 -36.89
C GLU A 688 -30.40 28.10 -35.74
N TYR A 689 -29.47 27.85 -34.81
CA TYR A 689 -29.18 28.65 -33.62
C TYR A 689 -27.90 29.47 -33.71
N GLY A 690 -27.16 29.38 -34.81
CA GLY A 690 -26.04 30.25 -35.09
C GLY A 690 -24.67 29.79 -34.55
N ASP A 691 -24.56 28.65 -33.87
CA ASP A 691 -23.31 28.26 -33.14
C ASP A 691 -22.49 27.15 -33.81
N GLY A 692 -23.06 26.45 -34.79
CA GLY A 692 -22.36 25.40 -35.56
C GLY A 692 -21.97 24.17 -34.76
N LEU A 693 -22.71 23.87 -33.69
CA LEU A 693 -22.57 22.64 -32.91
C LEU A 693 -23.85 21.80 -33.00
N GLY A 694 -23.69 20.47 -32.93
CA GLY A 694 -24.82 19.53 -33.06
C GLY A 694 -25.29 18.89 -31.76
N HIS A 695 -24.63 19.15 -30.62
CA HIS A 695 -24.98 18.62 -29.29
C HIS A 695 -25.72 19.67 -28.46
N VAL A 696 -26.99 19.42 -28.13
CA VAL A 696 -27.84 20.34 -27.35
C VAL A 696 -28.33 19.75 -26.02
N GLY A 697 -28.09 18.46 -25.76
CA GLY A 697 -28.37 17.80 -24.48
C GLY A 697 -27.46 18.24 -23.33
N SER A 698 -27.71 17.74 -22.12
CA SER A 698 -26.92 18.10 -20.93
C SER A 698 -25.54 17.42 -20.89
N THR A 699 -24.51 18.15 -20.50
CA THR A 699 -23.16 17.66 -20.21
C THR A 699 -22.93 17.58 -18.71
N THR A 700 -22.66 16.39 -18.20
CA THR A 700 -22.29 16.13 -16.80
C THR A 700 -20.80 15.92 -16.66
N ILE A 701 -20.15 16.70 -15.79
CA ILE A 701 -18.75 16.52 -15.40
C ILE A 701 -18.74 15.86 -14.03
N ALA A 702 -18.64 14.54 -14.00
CA ALA A 702 -18.68 13.76 -12.77
C ALA A 702 -17.31 13.69 -12.09
N ASP A 703 -16.22 13.71 -12.87
CA ASP A 703 -14.86 13.69 -12.33
C ASP A 703 -13.83 14.21 -13.34
N GLY A 704 -12.65 14.56 -12.85
CA GLY A 704 -11.56 15.14 -13.62
C GLY A 704 -11.90 16.50 -14.23
N ALA A 705 -11.25 16.81 -15.35
CA ALA A 705 -11.47 18.05 -16.09
C ALA A 705 -12.15 17.81 -17.45
N LEU A 706 -13.12 18.66 -17.78
CA LEU A 706 -13.60 18.84 -19.15
C LEU A 706 -13.19 20.22 -19.63
N GLN A 707 -12.33 20.29 -20.64
CA GLN A 707 -11.90 21.52 -21.26
C GLN A 707 -12.68 21.76 -22.54
N ALA A 708 -13.49 22.82 -22.56
CA ALA A 708 -14.31 23.20 -23.71
C ALA A 708 -14.57 24.70 -23.68
N ASP A 709 -14.46 25.36 -24.85
CA ASP A 709 -14.87 26.77 -25.01
C ASP A 709 -16.29 26.85 -25.59
N ARG A 710 -16.89 28.04 -25.53
CA ARG A 710 -18.08 28.36 -26.32
C ARG A 710 -17.78 28.09 -27.81
N ASP A 711 -18.68 27.38 -28.48
CA ASP A 711 -18.60 27.04 -29.92
C ASP A 711 -17.47 26.04 -30.28
N LYS A 712 -16.82 25.43 -29.27
CA LYS A 712 -15.84 24.34 -29.43
C LYS A 712 -16.24 23.16 -28.56
N GLY A 713 -17.12 22.32 -29.08
CA GLY A 713 -17.54 21.06 -28.46
C GLY A 713 -18.74 21.13 -27.49
N LEU A 714 -19.09 22.30 -26.95
CA LEU A 714 -20.32 22.51 -26.14
C LEU A 714 -21.13 23.69 -26.67
N SER A 715 -22.40 23.47 -26.98
CA SER A 715 -23.32 24.52 -27.43
C SER A 715 -23.72 25.43 -26.27
N GLY A 716 -23.98 26.71 -26.56
CA GLY A 716 -24.53 27.66 -25.58
C GLY A 716 -25.96 27.34 -25.13
N TRP A 717 -26.56 26.32 -25.75
CA TRP A 717 -27.92 25.81 -25.49
C TRP A 717 -27.93 24.53 -24.66
N SER A 718 -26.79 23.83 -24.52
CA SER A 718 -26.65 22.64 -23.69
C SER A 718 -26.89 22.92 -22.20
N GLY A 719 -27.19 21.87 -21.43
CA GLY A 719 -27.23 21.92 -19.95
C GLY A 719 -25.86 21.54 -19.35
N LEU A 720 -25.44 22.09 -18.21
CA LEU A 720 -24.17 21.77 -17.55
C LEU A 720 -24.47 21.26 -16.15
N ILE A 721 -23.98 20.07 -15.84
CA ILE A 721 -24.09 19.48 -14.52
C ILE A 721 -22.68 19.31 -13.98
N LEU A 722 -22.35 20.05 -12.92
CA LEU A 722 -21.14 19.84 -12.13
C LEU A 722 -21.49 18.83 -11.03
N ASP A 723 -20.92 17.62 -11.13
CA ASP A 723 -21.18 16.49 -10.21
C ASP A 723 -19.89 15.83 -9.72
N GLY A 724 -18.87 16.65 -9.46
CA GLY A 724 -17.58 16.23 -8.87
C GLY A 724 -16.35 16.71 -9.64
N GLY A 725 -16.47 16.93 -10.96
CA GLY A 725 -15.38 17.43 -11.80
C GLY A 725 -15.40 18.94 -12.03
N VAL A 726 -14.48 19.44 -12.86
CA VAL A 726 -14.35 20.86 -13.19
C VAL A 726 -14.51 21.14 -14.68
N LEU A 727 -15.11 22.29 -15.00
CA LEU A 727 -15.06 22.87 -16.34
C LEU A 727 -13.78 23.70 -16.48
N GLN A 728 -13.04 23.49 -17.57
CA GLN A 728 -11.89 24.27 -17.99
C GLN A 728 -12.14 24.98 -19.32
N SER A 729 -11.40 26.07 -19.55
CA SER A 729 -11.38 26.83 -20.81
C SER A 729 -10.04 26.65 -21.54
N ASN A 730 -10.04 26.67 -22.88
CA ASN A 730 -8.82 26.64 -23.70
C ASN A 730 -8.15 28.01 -23.84
N SER A 731 -8.74 29.07 -23.30
CA SER A 731 -8.18 30.42 -23.39
C SER A 731 -8.51 31.23 -22.12
N ALA A 732 -7.81 32.35 -21.95
CA ALA A 732 -8.20 33.33 -20.94
C ALA A 732 -9.64 33.77 -21.20
N ILE A 733 -10.51 33.59 -20.21
CA ILE A 733 -11.94 33.87 -20.36
C ILE A 733 -12.47 34.56 -19.12
N THR A 734 -13.26 35.60 -19.33
CA THR A 734 -14.15 36.11 -18.29
C THR A 734 -15.54 35.60 -18.61
N TYR A 735 -16.08 34.70 -17.77
CA TYR A 735 -17.50 34.39 -17.78
C TYR A 735 -18.23 35.57 -17.13
N ALA A 736 -18.34 36.68 -17.86
CA ALA A 736 -19.01 37.92 -17.44
C ALA A 736 -20.47 37.99 -17.89
N GLU A 737 -20.84 37.22 -18.92
CA GLU A 737 -22.23 37.04 -19.35
C GLU A 737 -22.93 36.06 -18.41
N PRO A 738 -24.27 36.06 -18.31
CA PRO A 738 -24.94 34.96 -17.65
C PRO A 738 -24.39 33.67 -18.28
N LEU A 739 -23.85 32.78 -17.45
CA LEU A 739 -23.50 31.42 -17.86
C LEU A 739 -24.79 30.81 -18.41
N TRP A 740 -24.96 30.99 -19.72
CA TRP A 740 -26.11 30.61 -20.52
C TRP A 740 -27.42 31.30 -20.10
N GLY A 741 -27.63 32.50 -20.63
CA GLY A 741 -28.93 33.19 -20.69
C GLY A 741 -29.79 33.10 -19.42
N PHE A 742 -29.47 33.92 -18.42
CA PHE A 742 -30.35 34.20 -17.27
C PHE A 742 -31.22 35.44 -17.55
N GLY A 743 -31.85 35.46 -18.73
CA GLY A 743 -32.81 36.49 -19.12
C GLY A 743 -33.83 35.90 -20.08
N GLY A 744 -35.07 35.74 -19.61
CA GLY A 744 -36.21 35.33 -20.41
C GLY A 744 -36.27 33.82 -20.68
N GLU A 745 -37.11 33.13 -19.93
CA GLU A 745 -37.60 31.77 -20.17
C GLU A 745 -36.63 30.58 -19.92
N THR A 746 -36.85 29.97 -18.74
CA THR A 746 -36.40 28.66 -18.22
C THR A 746 -35.05 28.58 -17.47
N SER A 747 -35.16 28.63 -16.15
CA SER A 747 -34.12 28.50 -15.13
C SER A 747 -33.47 27.09 -15.01
N ARG A 748 -33.05 26.45 -16.11
CA ARG A 748 -32.63 25.02 -16.13
C ARG A 748 -31.20 24.71 -16.60
N ARG A 749 -30.34 25.72 -16.80
CA ARG A 749 -29.12 25.53 -17.63
C ARG A 749 -27.83 25.10 -16.91
N VAL A 750 -27.65 25.37 -15.61
CA VAL A 750 -26.51 24.83 -14.83
C VAL A 750 -26.99 24.23 -13.50
N ILE A 751 -26.62 22.98 -13.22
CA ILE A 751 -26.86 22.29 -11.94
C ILE A 751 -25.52 22.09 -11.24
N TRP A 752 -25.39 22.59 -10.00
CA TRP A 752 -24.17 22.51 -9.23
C TRP A 752 -24.32 21.58 -8.02
N LYS A 753 -24.07 20.29 -8.24
CA LYS A 753 -24.06 19.32 -7.14
C LYS A 753 -22.74 19.39 -6.40
N SER A 754 -21.62 19.20 -7.10
CA SER A 754 -20.25 19.23 -6.56
C SER A 754 -19.29 19.53 -7.72
N GLY A 755 -18.07 20.00 -7.45
CA GLY A 755 -17.10 20.38 -8.48
C GLY A 755 -17.06 21.88 -8.73
N GLY A 756 -16.66 22.31 -9.92
CA GLY A 756 -16.53 23.74 -10.18
C GLY A 756 -15.77 24.09 -11.45
N PHE A 757 -14.78 24.98 -11.31
CA PHE A 757 -14.09 25.61 -12.41
C PHE A 757 -12.58 25.52 -12.21
N SER A 758 -11.85 25.44 -13.32
CA SER A 758 -10.38 25.39 -13.31
C SER A 758 -9.85 26.04 -14.59
N ALA A 759 -8.61 26.53 -14.56
CA ALA A 759 -8.01 27.32 -15.64
C ALA A 759 -6.91 26.51 -16.36
N GLY A 760 -7.24 25.96 -17.54
CA GLY A 760 -6.34 25.13 -18.35
C GLY A 760 -5.54 25.88 -19.42
N GLY A 761 -6.21 26.72 -20.24
CA GLY A 761 -5.58 27.44 -21.37
C GLY A 761 -5.33 28.94 -21.17
N GLY A 762 -5.62 29.47 -19.98
CA GLY A 762 -5.36 30.85 -19.57
C GLY A 762 -6.13 31.19 -18.30
N LYS A 763 -5.89 32.38 -17.70
CA LYS A 763 -6.62 32.83 -16.51
C LYS A 763 -8.14 32.74 -16.73
N MET A 764 -8.84 32.08 -15.83
CA MET A 764 -10.29 31.98 -15.84
C MET A 764 -10.88 32.93 -14.79
N THR A 765 -11.77 33.83 -15.20
CA THR A 765 -12.55 34.66 -14.28
C THR A 765 -14.01 34.22 -14.30
N VAL A 766 -14.53 33.80 -13.16
CA VAL A 766 -15.88 33.31 -12.97
C VAL A 766 -16.74 34.42 -12.35
N ASN A 767 -17.72 34.91 -13.11
CA ASN A 767 -18.70 35.93 -12.71
C ASN A 767 -20.13 35.52 -13.13
N ILE A 768 -20.67 34.50 -12.48
CA ILE A 768 -21.99 33.96 -12.77
C ILE A 768 -23.08 35.01 -12.52
N GLY A 769 -23.98 35.20 -13.49
CA GLY A 769 -25.15 36.09 -13.35
C GLY A 769 -25.09 37.40 -14.14
N GLY A 770 -24.04 37.63 -14.93
CA GLY A 770 -24.13 38.51 -16.10
C GLY A 770 -24.00 40.03 -15.90
N GLY A 771 -23.92 40.50 -14.66
CA GLY A 771 -23.90 41.93 -14.36
C GLY A 771 -22.49 42.49 -14.12
N ALA A 772 -22.38 43.83 -14.18
CA ALA A 772 -21.23 44.56 -13.64
C ALA A 772 -21.01 44.29 -12.13
N THR A 773 -22.07 43.87 -11.44
CA THR A 773 -22.05 43.36 -10.06
C THR A 773 -22.25 41.85 -10.04
N PRO A 774 -21.26 41.06 -9.58
CA PRO A 774 -21.39 39.61 -9.45
C PRO A 774 -22.53 39.20 -8.52
N GLN A 775 -23.33 38.20 -8.92
CA GLN A 775 -24.36 37.62 -8.06
C GLN A 775 -23.72 36.81 -6.92
N THR A 776 -24.44 36.68 -5.79
CA THR A 776 -24.02 35.80 -4.70
C THR A 776 -24.48 34.37 -4.98
N ILE A 777 -23.54 33.41 -4.93
CA ILE A 777 -23.79 31.98 -5.02
C ILE A 777 -24.13 31.46 -3.61
N ASN A 778 -25.23 30.73 -3.50
CA ASN A 778 -25.68 30.16 -2.23
C ASN A 778 -25.15 28.73 -2.06
N PHE A 779 -24.82 28.30 -0.85
CA PHE A 779 -24.60 26.87 -0.57
C PHE A 779 -25.86 26.23 0.03
N GLY A 780 -26.27 25.04 -0.42
CA GLY A 780 -27.31 24.22 0.22
C GLY A 780 -28.76 24.74 0.24
N GLY A 781 -29.37 25.01 -0.91
CA GLY A 781 -30.82 25.19 -1.07
C GLY A 781 -31.51 23.99 -1.73
N SER A 782 -32.83 23.83 -1.51
CA SER A 782 -33.67 22.76 -2.10
C SER A 782 -33.95 22.92 -3.60
N ASP A 783 -33.70 24.10 -4.16
CA ASP A 783 -34.32 24.49 -5.41
C ASP A 783 -33.45 24.23 -6.65
N GLY A 784 -32.25 23.65 -6.49
CA GLY A 784 -31.35 23.30 -7.60
C GLY A 784 -30.90 24.47 -8.49
N LYS A 785 -31.35 25.69 -8.19
CA LYS A 785 -31.06 26.93 -8.90
C LYS A 785 -30.02 27.69 -8.08
N GLN A 786 -28.80 27.79 -8.58
CA GLN A 786 -27.73 28.62 -8.00
C GLN A 786 -27.31 28.22 -6.57
N ALA A 787 -27.42 26.93 -6.23
CA ALA A 787 -26.99 26.39 -4.96
C ALA A 787 -25.93 25.29 -5.13
N ILE A 788 -24.79 25.41 -4.45
CA ILE A 788 -23.78 24.35 -4.37
C ILE A 788 -24.21 23.36 -3.29
N ALA A 789 -24.46 22.10 -3.66
CA ALA A 789 -24.87 21.08 -2.70
C ALA A 789 -23.68 20.47 -1.93
N GLY A 790 -22.53 20.33 -2.59
CA GLY A 790 -21.32 19.64 -2.14
C GLY A 790 -20.07 20.54 -2.13
N ILE A 791 -18.96 20.05 -2.68
CA ILE A 791 -17.65 20.73 -2.67
C ILE A 791 -17.56 21.70 -3.84
N LEU A 792 -17.07 22.92 -3.58
CA LEU A 792 -16.67 23.86 -4.62
C LEU A 792 -15.20 23.62 -5.00
N LYS A 793 -14.93 23.19 -6.24
CA LYS A 793 -13.57 23.08 -6.78
C LYS A 793 -13.20 24.33 -7.58
N LEU A 794 -12.06 24.94 -7.28
CA LEU A 794 -11.53 26.12 -7.99
C LEU A 794 -10.19 25.88 -8.68
N SER A 795 -9.76 24.62 -8.76
CA SER A 795 -8.59 24.17 -9.52
C SER A 795 -8.73 22.66 -9.78
N SER A 796 -7.74 22.07 -10.45
CA SER A 796 -7.59 20.63 -10.72
C SER A 796 -6.12 20.27 -10.89
N ASN A 797 -5.78 18.99 -10.85
CA ASN A 797 -4.44 18.47 -11.14
C ASN A 797 -3.89 18.83 -12.53
N SER A 798 -4.75 19.22 -13.47
CA SER A 798 -4.37 19.71 -14.81
C SER A 798 -4.44 21.24 -14.99
N ALA A 799 -4.72 21.99 -13.92
CA ALA A 799 -4.77 23.45 -13.97
C ALA A 799 -3.39 24.02 -14.30
N ARG A 800 -3.34 25.14 -15.02
CA ARG A 800 -2.08 25.80 -15.41
C ARG A 800 -2.04 27.28 -15.05
N TYR A 801 -3.21 27.87 -14.78
CA TYR A 801 -3.36 29.31 -14.58
C TYR A 801 -4.32 29.62 -13.42
N GLU A 802 -4.45 30.91 -13.11
CA GLU A 802 -5.34 31.37 -12.04
C GLU A 802 -6.83 31.13 -12.37
N THR A 803 -7.56 30.60 -11.40
CA THR A 803 -9.04 30.65 -11.38
C THR A 803 -9.52 31.70 -10.38
N GLU A 804 -10.08 32.81 -10.87
CA GLU A 804 -10.64 33.89 -10.05
C GLU A 804 -12.18 33.78 -9.98
N LEU A 805 -12.72 33.52 -8.80
CA LEU A 805 -14.15 33.62 -8.51
C LEU A 805 -14.50 35.01 -7.96
N ARG A 806 -15.23 35.79 -8.77
CA ARG A 806 -15.71 37.15 -8.40
C ARG A 806 -17.05 37.15 -7.67
N ASN A 807 -17.83 36.10 -7.83
CA ASN A 807 -19.11 35.93 -7.15
C ASN A 807 -18.95 35.94 -5.63
N GLY A 808 -19.91 36.54 -4.93
CA GLY A 808 -20.05 36.34 -3.49
C GLY A 808 -20.41 34.89 -3.17
N LEU A 809 -20.06 34.41 -1.99
CA LEU A 809 -20.39 33.06 -1.51
C LEU A 809 -21.18 33.14 -0.21
N ASN A 810 -22.43 32.69 -0.18
CA ASN A 810 -23.22 32.58 1.05
C ASN A 810 -23.22 31.13 1.58
N LEU A 811 -22.69 30.91 2.78
CA LEU A 811 -22.49 29.60 3.38
C LEU A 811 -23.77 28.99 4.00
N ASN A 812 -24.84 29.77 4.18
CA ASN A 812 -26.18 29.35 4.65
C ASN A 812 -26.21 28.48 5.92
N GLY A 813 -25.27 28.64 6.85
CA GLY A 813 -25.27 27.96 8.16
C GLY A 813 -24.66 26.56 8.20
N GLY A 814 -24.32 25.95 7.06
CA GLY A 814 -23.63 24.65 7.01
C GLY A 814 -22.10 24.77 6.96
N ALA A 815 -21.39 23.66 7.20
CA ALA A 815 -19.96 23.57 6.90
C ALA A 815 -19.75 23.36 5.39
N ARG A 816 -19.00 24.26 4.75
CA ARG A 816 -18.80 24.28 3.29
C ARG A 816 -17.34 24.13 2.93
N THR A 817 -17.07 23.38 1.87
CA THR A 817 -15.71 23.07 1.45
C THR A 817 -15.38 23.75 0.13
N VAL A 818 -14.24 24.43 0.10
CA VAL A 818 -13.58 24.89 -1.11
C VAL A 818 -12.29 24.08 -1.29
N GLN A 819 -12.21 23.34 -2.39
CA GLN A 819 -11.06 22.54 -2.75
C GLN A 819 -10.25 23.26 -3.85
N VAL A 820 -8.95 23.34 -3.65
CA VAL A 820 -7.99 23.85 -4.64
C VAL A 820 -6.87 22.82 -4.72
N ASP A 821 -6.87 22.07 -5.80
CA ASP A 821 -5.83 21.08 -6.09
C ASP A 821 -4.62 21.77 -6.76
N ASP A 822 -3.44 21.20 -6.56
CA ASP A 822 -2.16 21.68 -7.12
C ASP A 822 -1.81 20.78 -8.31
N ASN A 823 -1.45 21.39 -9.44
CA ASN A 823 -0.75 20.74 -10.52
C ASN A 823 0.76 20.81 -10.22
N PRO A 824 1.42 19.68 -9.91
CA PRO A 824 2.83 19.67 -9.53
C PRO A 824 3.77 20.16 -10.65
N PHE A 825 3.27 20.30 -11.89
CA PHE A 825 4.04 20.74 -13.04
C PHE A 825 3.90 22.25 -13.36
N GLU A 826 3.01 22.98 -12.68
CA GLU A 826 2.69 24.38 -13.00
C GLU A 826 2.68 25.24 -11.74
N ALA A 827 3.42 26.35 -11.73
CA ALA A 827 3.48 27.24 -10.55
C ALA A 827 2.38 28.32 -10.53
N GLY A 828 1.63 28.47 -11.63
CA GLY A 828 0.66 29.55 -11.85
C GLY A 828 -0.80 29.19 -11.58
N ASP A 829 -1.07 28.00 -11.08
CA ASP A 829 -2.36 27.31 -11.04
C ASP A 829 -3.15 27.52 -9.72
N PHE A 830 -3.06 28.70 -9.12
CA PHE A 830 -3.75 29.01 -7.87
C PHE A 830 -5.19 29.49 -8.07
N ALA A 831 -5.97 29.51 -6.98
CA ALA A 831 -7.32 30.04 -6.99
C ALA A 831 -7.43 31.35 -6.20
N THR A 832 -8.31 32.25 -6.66
CA THR A 832 -8.63 33.51 -5.98
C THR A 832 -10.14 33.61 -5.77
N VAL A 833 -10.59 33.89 -4.55
CA VAL A 833 -11.97 34.31 -4.26
C VAL A 833 -11.93 35.79 -3.92
N SER A 834 -12.36 36.62 -4.87
CA SER A 834 -12.39 38.09 -4.71
C SER A 834 -13.75 38.60 -4.23
N GLY A 835 -14.81 37.81 -4.39
CA GLY A 835 -16.13 38.09 -3.84
C GLY A 835 -16.20 38.03 -2.30
N VAL A 836 -17.28 38.59 -1.74
CA VAL A 836 -17.55 38.52 -0.29
C VAL A 836 -18.10 37.14 0.07
N ILE A 837 -17.48 36.48 1.05
CA ILE A 837 -18.01 35.26 1.67
C ILE A 837 -18.87 35.67 2.87
N SER A 838 -20.11 35.18 2.97
CA SER A 838 -21.13 35.60 3.94
C SER A 838 -21.94 34.41 4.49
N GLY A 839 -22.84 34.68 5.45
CA GLY A 839 -23.75 33.68 6.01
C GLY A 839 -23.24 33.01 7.30
N SER A 840 -24.09 32.27 8.00
CA SER A 840 -23.75 31.74 9.34
C SER A 840 -22.89 30.47 9.36
N GLY A 841 -22.50 29.96 8.18
CA GLY A 841 -21.79 28.68 8.04
C GLY A 841 -20.28 28.78 8.25
N SER A 842 -19.61 27.62 8.30
CA SER A 842 -18.15 27.50 8.37
C SER A 842 -17.52 27.21 7.00
N LEU A 843 -16.26 27.62 6.82
CA LEU A 843 -15.49 27.43 5.60
C LEU A 843 -14.36 26.42 5.85
N THR A 844 -14.22 25.43 4.98
CA THR A 844 -13.11 24.48 4.98
C THR A 844 -12.34 24.58 3.68
N LYS A 845 -11.02 24.80 3.74
CA LYS A 845 -10.10 24.74 2.59
C LYS A 845 -9.39 23.39 2.57
N THR A 846 -9.53 22.68 1.45
CA THR A 846 -8.84 21.41 1.15
C THR A 846 -8.07 21.48 -0.18
N GLY A 847 -7.34 20.40 -0.52
CA GLY A 847 -6.43 20.33 -1.66
C GLY A 847 -5.11 21.07 -1.41
N SER A 848 -4.03 20.57 -2.02
CA SER A 848 -2.65 21.06 -1.82
C SER A 848 -2.38 22.45 -2.40
N GLY A 849 -3.24 22.91 -3.31
CA GLY A 849 -3.08 24.17 -4.02
C GLY A 849 -3.29 25.41 -3.15
N THR A 850 -2.96 26.57 -3.73
CA THR A 850 -3.02 27.87 -3.05
C THR A 850 -4.36 28.58 -3.27
N LEU A 851 -5.04 28.99 -2.19
CA LEU A 851 -6.24 29.83 -2.24
C LEU A 851 -5.95 31.25 -1.72
N TYR A 852 -6.24 32.26 -2.52
CA TYR A 852 -6.28 33.66 -2.10
C TYR A 852 -7.71 34.06 -1.68
N LEU A 853 -7.85 34.61 -0.48
CA LEU A 853 -9.04 35.36 -0.06
C LEU A 853 -8.75 36.85 -0.24
N SER A 854 -9.22 37.42 -1.34
CA SER A 854 -8.87 38.78 -1.78
C SER A 854 -10.12 39.62 -2.07
N GLY A 855 -9.94 40.82 -2.61
CA GLY A 855 -11.03 41.74 -2.95
C GLY A 855 -11.16 42.91 -1.98
N SER A 856 -12.03 43.85 -2.34
CA SER A 856 -12.12 45.16 -1.67
C SER A 856 -12.89 45.16 -0.36
N SER A 857 -13.77 44.19 -0.15
CA SER A 857 -14.63 44.09 1.04
C SER A 857 -14.34 42.84 1.84
N GLY A 858 -14.31 43.00 3.16
CA GLY A 858 -14.13 41.92 4.12
C GLY A 858 -15.26 40.89 4.05
N ASN A 859 -14.93 39.68 4.45
CA ASN A 859 -15.92 38.61 4.58
C ASN A 859 -16.80 38.85 5.82
N THR A 860 -18.01 38.29 5.81
CA THR A 860 -19.03 38.51 6.85
C THR A 860 -19.65 37.21 7.39
N TYR A 861 -19.08 36.05 7.05
CA TYR A 861 -19.55 34.79 7.61
C TYR A 861 -19.16 34.63 9.09
N SER A 862 -20.00 33.97 9.90
CA SER A 862 -19.79 33.86 11.35
C SER A 862 -19.18 32.54 11.82
N GLY A 863 -19.18 31.49 10.99
CA GLY A 863 -18.58 30.20 11.35
C GLY A 863 -17.04 30.23 11.28
N ALA A 864 -16.42 29.17 11.81
CA ALA A 864 -14.97 29.00 11.76
C ALA A 864 -14.44 28.75 10.34
N THR A 865 -13.17 29.06 10.12
CA THR A 865 -12.40 28.70 8.93
C THR A 865 -11.41 27.60 9.28
N THR A 866 -11.47 26.48 8.57
CA THR A 866 -10.57 25.33 8.77
C THR A 866 -9.68 25.14 7.55
N LEU A 867 -8.37 25.05 7.75
CA LEU A 867 -7.40 24.66 6.72
C LEU A 867 -6.91 23.24 7.02
N THR A 868 -7.20 22.32 6.10
CA THR A 868 -6.76 20.92 6.24
C THR A 868 -5.57 20.60 5.34
N ALA A 869 -5.45 21.26 4.20
CA ALA A 869 -4.44 20.99 3.16
C ALA A 869 -4.05 22.29 2.40
N GLY A 870 -2.79 22.36 1.94
CA GLY A 870 -2.28 23.40 1.08
C GLY A 870 -2.05 24.77 1.72
N ARG A 871 -2.23 25.83 0.91
CA ARG A 871 -1.92 27.22 1.28
C ARG A 871 -3.16 28.12 1.25
N LEU A 872 -3.28 29.01 2.23
CA LEU A 872 -4.31 30.05 2.32
C LEU A 872 -3.66 31.43 2.47
N ARG A 873 -3.87 32.33 1.50
CA ARG A 873 -3.31 33.69 1.49
C ARG A 873 -4.40 34.73 1.73
N LEU A 874 -4.24 35.56 2.76
CA LEU A 874 -5.27 36.50 3.23
C LEU A 874 -4.94 37.93 2.78
N ASN A 875 -5.73 38.50 1.86
CA ASN A 875 -5.42 39.75 1.17
C ASN A 875 -6.67 40.63 0.89
N LYS A 876 -7.59 40.75 1.85
CA LYS A 876 -8.69 41.73 1.79
C LYS A 876 -8.16 43.14 1.97
N THR A 877 -8.54 44.07 1.10
CA THR A 877 -8.04 45.45 1.18
C THR A 877 -8.74 46.29 2.24
N SER A 878 -9.98 45.93 2.59
CA SER A 878 -10.75 46.49 3.71
C SER A 878 -11.48 45.37 4.44
N GLY A 879 -11.54 45.42 5.77
CA GLY A 879 -12.11 44.37 6.61
C GLY A 879 -11.23 43.11 6.71
N VAL A 880 -11.81 42.02 7.23
CA VAL A 880 -11.10 40.76 7.52
C VAL A 880 -11.37 39.70 6.44
N ALA A 881 -10.38 38.86 6.15
CA ALA A 881 -10.54 37.66 5.33
C ALA A 881 -11.19 36.50 6.11
N ILE A 882 -10.91 36.42 7.42
CA ILE A 882 -11.44 35.40 8.32
C ILE A 882 -12.16 36.07 9.49
N PRO A 883 -13.51 36.10 9.50
CA PRO A 883 -14.27 36.74 10.58
C PRO A 883 -14.48 35.86 11.82
N GLY A 884 -14.41 34.52 11.68
CA GLY A 884 -14.53 33.56 12.78
C GLY A 884 -13.19 32.97 13.24
N ASN A 885 -13.23 31.92 14.07
CA ASN A 885 -12.03 31.19 14.50
C ASN A 885 -11.26 30.58 13.32
N LEU A 886 -9.94 30.49 13.43
CA LEU A 886 -9.08 29.82 12.45
C LEU A 886 -8.56 28.51 13.04
N ASN A 887 -8.91 27.39 12.42
CA ASN A 887 -8.50 26.05 12.80
C ASN A 887 -7.51 25.49 11.76
N LEU A 888 -6.37 25.00 12.23
CA LEU A 888 -5.30 24.45 11.41
C LEU A 888 -5.07 22.99 11.82
N THR A 889 -5.63 22.05 11.06
CA THR A 889 -5.82 20.67 11.55
C THR A 889 -4.94 19.60 10.88
N GLY A 890 -4.16 19.95 9.84
CA GLY A 890 -3.44 18.94 9.06
C GLY A 890 -4.37 17.97 8.32
N ASN A 891 -3.84 17.25 7.33
CA ASN A 891 -4.52 16.11 6.68
C ASN A 891 -3.70 14.82 6.76
N GLY A 892 -2.55 14.83 7.44
CA GLY A 892 -1.62 13.69 7.51
C GLY A 892 -0.82 13.44 6.23
N VAL A 893 -0.78 14.39 5.29
CA VAL A 893 -0.07 14.24 4.01
C VAL A 893 0.93 15.37 3.76
N GLU A 894 0.64 16.59 4.24
CA GLU A 894 1.50 17.75 4.00
C GLU A 894 1.45 18.81 5.10
N ASN A 895 2.38 19.77 5.01
CA ASN A 895 2.39 20.97 5.83
C ASN A 895 1.36 21.99 5.32
N ASN A 896 0.65 22.63 6.23
CA ASN A 896 -0.33 23.68 5.89
C ASN A 896 0.23 25.07 6.16
N TYR A 897 -0.15 26.04 5.33
CA TYR A 897 0.36 27.40 5.41
C TYR A 897 -0.76 28.44 5.31
N VAL A 898 -0.80 29.34 6.29
CA VAL A 898 -1.57 30.60 6.21
C VAL A 898 -0.60 31.76 6.09
N TYR A 899 -0.82 32.64 5.13
CA TYR A 899 -0.02 33.85 4.93
C TYR A 899 -0.88 35.10 5.12
N LEU A 900 -0.38 36.03 5.93
CA LEU A 900 -0.93 37.37 6.05
C LEU A 900 -0.29 38.29 5.01
N GLU A 901 -0.95 38.46 3.87
CA GLU A 901 -0.50 39.42 2.84
C GLU A 901 -0.77 40.87 3.28
N ARG A 902 -1.64 41.06 4.27
CA ARG A 902 -2.01 42.35 4.86
C ARG A 902 -2.21 42.22 6.37
N SER A 903 -2.20 43.36 7.05
CA SER A 903 -2.50 43.43 8.48
C SER A 903 -3.98 43.19 8.80
N ASN A 904 -4.25 42.65 9.99
CA ASN A 904 -5.58 42.42 10.57
C ASN A 904 -6.55 41.68 9.64
N GLN A 905 -6.11 40.57 9.05
CA GLN A 905 -6.93 39.76 8.14
C GLN A 905 -7.76 38.69 8.86
N ILE A 906 -7.42 38.37 10.09
CA ILE A 906 -8.20 37.52 11.00
C ILE A 906 -8.91 38.44 12.01
N ALA A 907 -10.17 38.15 12.37
CA ALA A 907 -10.89 38.96 13.33
C ALA A 907 -10.23 38.96 14.71
N ALA A 908 -10.27 40.11 15.39
CA ALA A 908 -9.73 40.25 16.75
C ALA A 908 -10.45 39.38 17.79
N SER A 909 -11.66 38.92 17.50
CA SER A 909 -12.43 37.98 18.32
C SER A 909 -12.08 36.50 18.05
N ALA A 910 -11.30 36.19 17.01
CA ALA A 910 -11.01 34.84 16.60
C ALA A 910 -9.90 34.21 17.43
N ILE A 911 -10.03 32.92 17.72
CA ILE A 911 -8.95 32.09 18.26
C ILE A 911 -8.25 31.40 17.08
N VAL A 912 -6.92 31.36 17.10
CA VAL A 912 -6.13 30.54 16.17
C VAL A 912 -5.73 29.25 16.86
N THR A 913 -6.23 28.12 16.37
CA THR A 913 -6.03 26.79 16.96
C THR A 913 -5.22 25.89 16.03
N PHE A 914 -4.18 25.28 16.57
CA PHE A 914 -3.37 24.27 15.90
C PHE A 914 -3.67 22.89 16.49
N ALA A 915 -4.09 21.96 15.62
CA ALA A 915 -4.45 20.58 15.96
C ALA A 915 -3.95 19.64 14.84
N ASN A 916 -2.63 19.54 14.71
CA ASN A 916 -1.89 18.90 13.64
C ASN A 916 -1.78 17.38 13.77
N ASP A 917 -1.54 16.74 12.63
CA ASP A 917 -1.15 15.34 12.52
C ASP A 917 0.29 15.08 13.07
N PRO A 918 0.60 13.87 13.62
CA PRO A 918 1.93 13.54 14.13
C PRO A 918 3.09 13.57 13.13
N ALA A 919 2.85 13.65 11.82
CA ALA A 919 3.91 13.76 10.83
C ALA A 919 4.11 15.19 10.28
N TYR A 920 3.12 16.08 10.43
CA TYR A 920 3.10 17.37 9.74
C TYR A 920 2.79 18.56 10.66
N SER A 921 3.13 19.77 10.21
CA SER A 921 2.89 21.01 10.95
C SER A 921 2.05 22.00 10.13
N SER A 922 1.20 22.75 10.81
CA SER A 922 0.52 23.91 10.23
C SER A 922 1.18 25.21 10.71
N ARG A 923 1.17 26.22 9.84
CA ARG A 923 1.93 27.45 10.04
C ARG A 923 1.11 28.70 9.76
N LEU A 924 1.29 29.71 10.61
CA LEU A 924 0.83 31.08 10.39
C LEU A 924 2.04 31.99 10.14
N ASN A 925 2.14 32.54 8.93
CA ASN A 925 3.19 33.46 8.50
C ASN A 925 2.68 34.90 8.52
N LEU A 926 3.35 35.77 9.29
CA LEU A 926 2.94 37.17 9.46
C LEU A 926 3.42 38.09 8.31
N LEU A 927 4.51 37.76 7.62
CA LEU A 927 5.09 38.50 6.50
C LEU A 927 5.29 40.01 6.77
N GLY A 928 5.71 40.37 7.99
CA GLY A 928 5.88 41.77 8.40
C GLY A 928 4.59 42.51 8.73
N ASN A 929 3.44 41.83 8.71
CA ASN A 929 2.15 42.41 9.04
C ASN A 929 1.79 42.29 10.52
N SER A 930 0.90 43.17 10.98
CA SER A 930 0.31 43.11 12.32
C SER A 930 -0.99 42.33 12.33
N GLN A 931 -1.22 41.52 13.35
CA GLN A 931 -2.44 40.72 13.49
C GLN A 931 -2.90 40.69 14.94
N THR A 932 -4.17 41.05 15.18
CA THR A 932 -4.83 40.92 16.48
C THR A 932 -5.76 39.71 16.49
N VAL A 933 -5.68 38.86 17.51
CA VAL A 933 -6.56 37.68 17.71
C VAL A 933 -6.96 37.57 19.18
N ALA A 934 -8.03 36.84 19.48
CA ALA A 934 -8.50 36.62 20.84
C ALA A 934 -7.61 35.65 21.62
N GLY A 935 -6.75 34.89 20.95
CA GLY A 935 -5.82 33.97 21.59
C GLY A 935 -5.21 33.00 20.60
N ILE A 936 -4.16 32.31 21.04
CA ILE A 936 -3.54 31.22 20.29
C ILE A 936 -3.56 29.95 21.13
N SER A 937 -3.88 28.82 20.49
CA SER A 937 -3.97 27.51 21.12
C SER A 937 -3.23 26.46 20.31
N CYS A 938 -2.45 25.61 20.97
CA CYS A 938 -1.83 24.45 20.35
C CYS A 938 -1.80 23.31 21.38
N SER A 939 -2.37 22.17 21.04
CA SER A 939 -2.41 20.99 21.91
C SER A 939 -1.31 19.98 21.59
N ASP A 940 -0.76 20.03 20.38
CA ASP A 940 0.17 19.01 19.83
C ASP A 940 1.65 19.43 19.83
N GLY A 941 1.97 20.68 20.19
CA GLY A 941 3.35 21.19 20.21
C GLY A 941 3.98 21.47 18.83
N ARG A 942 3.21 21.35 17.75
CA ARG A 942 3.70 21.42 16.35
C ARG A 942 3.19 22.63 15.57
N GLY A 943 2.24 23.38 16.13
CA GLY A 943 1.83 24.66 15.55
C GLY A 943 3.01 25.60 15.39
N VAL A 944 3.09 26.30 14.27
CA VAL A 944 4.16 27.26 14.01
C VAL A 944 3.57 28.63 13.75
N ILE A 945 4.05 29.64 14.49
CA ILE A 945 3.80 31.05 14.20
C ILE A 945 5.16 31.71 13.97
N GLN A 946 5.30 32.41 12.85
CA GLN A 946 6.55 33.03 12.46
C GLN A 946 6.36 34.21 11.51
N ASN A 947 7.43 34.96 11.27
CA ASN A 947 7.34 36.11 10.39
C ASN A 947 7.51 35.72 8.91
N THR A 948 8.51 34.91 8.57
CA THR A 948 8.74 34.49 7.17
C THR A 948 9.01 33.00 7.05
N GLU A 949 8.58 32.39 5.95
CA GLU A 949 9.00 31.08 5.48
C GLU A 949 8.82 31.01 3.97
N ASN A 950 9.91 30.69 3.27
CA ASN A 950 9.94 30.54 1.82
C ASN A 950 9.56 31.81 1.04
N GLU A 951 9.51 32.96 1.71
CA GLU A 951 9.33 34.30 1.12
C GLU A 951 10.61 35.12 1.33
N SER A 952 11.10 35.76 0.27
CA SER A 952 12.36 36.53 0.30
C SER A 952 12.12 38.01 0.63
N GLY A 953 13.08 38.65 1.31
CA GLY A 953 13.12 40.11 1.46
C GLY A 953 12.19 40.71 2.53
N ILE A 954 11.70 39.92 3.47
CA ILE A 954 10.85 40.44 4.56
C ILE A 954 11.76 41.02 5.67
N SER A 955 11.94 42.34 5.67
CA SER A 955 12.73 43.07 6.69
C SER A 955 11.89 43.69 7.80
N THR A 956 10.57 43.83 7.60
CA THR A 956 9.64 44.37 8.60
C THR A 956 9.26 43.31 9.64
N ASN A 957 9.17 43.72 10.90
CA ASN A 957 8.71 42.85 11.99
C ASN A 957 7.21 42.60 11.87
N GLY A 958 6.79 41.34 12.01
CA GLY A 958 5.39 40.97 12.19
C GLY A 958 4.99 41.12 13.66
N VAL A 959 3.84 41.73 13.93
CA VAL A 959 3.36 41.95 15.30
C VAL A 959 2.13 41.09 15.57
N LEU A 960 2.23 40.16 16.51
CA LEU A 960 1.08 39.37 16.98
C LEU A 960 0.52 40.00 18.26
N THR A 961 -0.73 40.46 18.21
CA THR A 961 -1.47 40.97 19.37
C THR A 961 -2.47 39.94 19.85
N LEU A 962 -2.36 39.53 21.11
CA LEU A 962 -3.23 38.57 21.77
C LEU A 962 -4.17 39.33 22.72
N ASN A 963 -5.41 39.55 22.28
CA ASN A 963 -6.47 40.22 23.05
C ASN A 963 -7.32 39.20 23.82
N THR A 964 -6.70 38.50 24.75
CA THR A 964 -7.31 37.36 25.42
C THR A 964 -8.32 37.78 26.47
N ALA A 965 -9.61 37.45 26.28
CA ALA A 965 -10.64 37.58 27.31
C ALA A 965 -10.73 36.33 28.22
N SER A 966 -10.31 35.18 27.71
CA SER A 966 -10.26 33.89 28.41
C SER A 966 -8.83 33.35 28.40
N ASP A 967 -8.60 32.25 29.12
CA ASP A 967 -7.29 31.63 29.21
C ASP A 967 -7.02 30.71 28.01
N TYR A 968 -5.83 30.83 27.41
CA TYR A 968 -5.38 30.00 26.28
C TYR A 968 -3.93 29.53 26.49
N ALA A 969 -3.59 28.37 25.95
CA ALA A 969 -2.26 27.77 26.08
C ALA A 969 -1.66 27.39 24.72
N TYR A 970 -0.39 27.74 24.52
CA TYR A 970 0.34 27.47 23.28
C TYR A 970 1.71 26.88 23.58
N ASN A 971 1.90 25.62 23.20
CA ASN A 971 3.15 24.87 23.35
C ASN A 971 3.91 24.66 22.02
N GLY A 972 3.49 25.35 20.96
CA GLY A 972 4.09 25.25 19.62
C GLY A 972 5.34 26.11 19.43
N TYR A 973 5.76 26.27 18.18
CA TYR A 973 6.86 27.14 17.77
C TYR A 973 6.38 28.58 17.60
N LEU A 974 7.01 29.52 18.28
CA LEU A 974 6.86 30.96 18.06
C LEU A 974 8.25 31.55 17.80
N ARG A 975 8.55 31.95 16.56
CA ARG A 975 9.92 32.24 16.11
C ARG A 975 9.98 33.28 14.99
N ASP A 976 11.12 33.95 14.80
CA ASP A 976 11.27 34.92 13.69
C ASP A 976 11.26 34.25 12.31
N ARG A 977 12.15 33.24 12.19
CA ARG A 977 12.67 32.54 10.99
C ARG A 977 13.39 33.47 10.00
N TYR A 978 14.63 33.10 9.66
CA TYR A 978 15.53 33.85 8.79
C TYR A 978 15.81 33.04 7.52
N GLN A 979 15.31 33.48 6.38
CA GLN A 979 15.61 32.92 5.06
C GLN A 979 15.82 34.03 4.04
N SER A 980 16.74 33.80 3.09
CA SER A 980 16.92 34.61 1.87
C SER A 980 16.94 36.13 2.10
N GLY A 981 17.81 36.61 2.99
CA GLY A 981 17.98 38.05 3.26
C GLY A 981 16.88 38.71 4.11
N SER A 982 15.89 37.96 4.59
CA SER A 982 14.87 38.46 5.51
C SER A 982 15.45 38.67 6.92
N THR A 983 15.16 39.83 7.52
CA THR A 983 15.61 40.22 8.87
C THR A 983 14.46 40.54 9.83
N GLY A 984 13.22 40.54 9.33
CA GLY A 984 12.04 40.85 10.11
C GLY A 984 11.76 39.82 11.19
N LYS A 985 11.49 40.29 12.41
CA LYS A 985 11.26 39.47 13.61
C LYS A 985 9.78 39.31 13.92
N VAL A 986 9.45 38.38 14.82
CA VAL A 986 8.13 38.35 15.46
C VAL A 986 8.19 39.20 16.73
N ALA A 987 7.25 40.13 16.88
CA ALA A 987 7.01 40.87 18.12
C ALA A 987 5.65 40.46 18.71
N LEU A 988 5.53 40.49 20.04
CA LEU A 988 4.34 40.05 20.75
C LEU A 988 3.73 41.18 21.58
N VAL A 989 2.42 41.37 21.47
CA VAL A 989 1.63 42.25 22.35
C VAL A 989 0.56 41.42 23.05
N LYS A 990 0.57 41.41 24.38
CA LYS A 990 -0.48 40.78 25.19
C LYS A 990 -1.41 41.86 25.75
N THR A 991 -2.71 41.71 25.52
CA THR A 991 -3.76 42.57 26.06
C THR A 991 -4.99 41.71 26.42
N GLY A 992 -6.09 42.33 26.86
CA GLY A 992 -7.27 41.63 27.37
C GLY A 992 -7.06 41.02 28.76
N ALA A 993 -8.15 40.73 29.47
CA ALA A 993 -8.12 40.37 30.88
C ALA A 993 -7.61 38.94 31.19
N GLY A 994 -7.71 38.02 30.24
CA GLY A 994 -7.34 36.61 30.40
C GLY A 994 -5.83 36.35 30.38
N THR A 995 -5.47 35.08 30.58
CA THR A 995 -4.10 34.56 30.56
C THR A 995 -3.76 34.00 29.18
N GLN A 996 -2.62 34.38 28.61
CA GLN A 996 -1.99 33.57 27.56
C GLN A 996 -0.80 32.83 28.17
N THR A 997 -0.82 31.50 28.09
CA THR A 997 0.33 30.66 28.41
C THR A 997 1.12 30.37 27.14
N LEU A 998 2.43 30.63 27.18
CA LEU A 998 3.41 30.19 26.18
C LEU A 998 4.36 29.21 26.86
N SER A 999 4.47 27.99 26.34
CA SER A 999 5.20 26.94 27.04
C SER A 999 6.29 26.25 26.23
N GLY A 1000 7.38 25.89 26.90
CA GLY A 1000 8.44 25.05 26.39
C GLY A 1000 9.53 25.76 25.57
N ALA A 1001 10.54 24.99 25.17
CA ALA A 1001 11.75 25.49 24.50
C ALA A 1001 11.52 26.03 23.07
N ASN A 1002 10.32 25.90 22.51
CA ASN A 1002 9.99 26.27 21.13
C ASN A 1002 9.55 27.74 20.98
N ILE A 1003 9.44 28.47 22.09
CA ILE A 1003 9.28 29.93 22.10
C ILE A 1003 10.67 30.57 21.92
N ARG A 1004 10.98 31.09 20.73
CA ARG A 1004 12.34 31.50 20.31
C ARG A 1004 12.42 32.81 19.51
N TYR A 1005 11.35 33.59 19.44
CA TYR A 1005 11.37 34.86 18.71
C TYR A 1005 12.29 35.88 19.40
N THR A 1006 12.81 36.85 18.63
CA THR A 1006 13.76 37.85 19.15
C THR A 1006 13.25 39.30 19.06
N GLY A 1007 12.01 39.51 18.61
CA GLY A 1007 11.35 40.81 18.69
C GLY A 1007 10.89 41.11 20.12
N GLY A 1008 10.48 42.37 20.35
CA GLY A 1008 10.05 42.82 21.67
C GLY A 1008 8.73 42.21 22.13
N THR A 1009 8.56 42.12 23.45
CA THR A 1009 7.30 41.68 24.09
C THR A 1009 6.71 42.83 24.90
N THR A 1010 5.44 43.16 24.67
CA THR A 1010 4.70 44.17 25.44
C THR A 1010 3.46 43.54 26.08
N ILE A 1011 3.22 43.78 27.36
CA ILE A 1011 2.07 43.27 28.11
C ILE A 1011 1.28 44.48 28.61
N ASN A 1012 0.12 44.74 28.03
CA ASN A 1012 -0.74 45.88 28.36
C ASN A 1012 -1.98 45.49 29.20
N GLY A 1013 -2.30 44.21 29.30
CA GLY A 1013 -3.48 43.74 30.04
C GLY A 1013 -3.47 42.24 30.31
N GLY A 1014 -4.11 41.85 31.41
CA GLY A 1014 -4.21 40.46 31.87
C GLY A 1014 -2.86 39.88 32.23
N ARG A 1015 -2.69 38.58 31.95
CA ARG A 1015 -1.50 37.82 32.33
C ARG A 1015 -0.81 37.16 31.13
N LEU A 1016 0.51 37.31 31.01
CA LEU A 1016 1.35 36.47 30.15
C LEU A 1016 2.09 35.47 31.04
N LEU A 1017 1.80 34.18 30.90
CA LEU A 1017 2.50 33.10 31.58
C LEU A 1017 3.53 32.49 30.62
N LEU A 1018 4.80 32.56 31.01
CA LEU A 1018 5.93 31.90 30.35
C LEU A 1018 6.27 30.64 31.14
N GLU A 1019 5.80 29.49 30.67
CA GLU A 1019 5.94 28.21 31.36
C GLU A 1019 7.07 27.38 30.74
N ASP A 1020 8.15 27.15 31.49
CA ASP A 1020 9.33 26.41 31.00
C ASP A 1020 9.86 26.90 29.64
N THR A 1021 9.76 28.20 29.37
CA THR A 1021 10.34 28.83 28.18
C THR A 1021 11.85 28.98 28.38
N THR A 1022 12.64 28.04 27.85
CA THR A 1022 14.10 27.93 28.13
C THR A 1022 15.00 28.47 27.03
N ASN A 1023 14.45 28.97 25.93
CA ASN A 1023 15.29 29.40 24.80
C ASN A 1023 16.07 30.69 25.12
N SER A 1024 17.40 30.62 25.04
CA SER A 1024 18.28 31.73 25.37
C SER A 1024 18.11 32.97 24.49
N SER A 1025 17.79 32.80 23.20
CA SER A 1025 17.58 33.94 22.29
C SER A 1025 16.33 34.73 22.64
N PHE A 1026 15.23 34.04 22.97
CA PHE A 1026 14.01 34.68 23.48
C PHE A 1026 14.23 35.32 24.85
N LEU A 1027 14.87 34.59 25.78
CA LEU A 1027 15.13 35.07 27.14
C LEU A 1027 16.11 36.24 27.23
N ALA A 1028 16.85 36.54 26.16
CA ALA A 1028 17.68 37.74 26.04
C ALA A 1028 16.89 39.00 25.60
N THR A 1029 15.63 38.85 25.18
CA THR A 1029 14.79 39.98 24.72
C THR A 1029 14.22 40.78 25.89
N GLY A 1030 14.07 42.10 25.69
CA GLY A 1030 13.42 42.97 26.68
C GLY A 1030 11.90 42.79 26.69
N ILE A 1031 11.30 42.91 27.89
CA ILE A 1031 9.85 42.82 28.10
C ILE A 1031 9.35 44.14 28.71
N THR A 1032 8.40 44.79 28.03
CA THR A 1032 7.63 45.90 28.61
C THR A 1032 6.38 45.33 29.28
N ASN A 1033 6.40 45.24 30.60
CA ASN A 1033 5.32 44.72 31.43
C ASN A 1033 4.53 45.86 32.08
N ASN A 1034 3.31 46.10 31.61
CA ASN A 1034 2.35 47.05 32.20
C ASN A 1034 1.14 46.33 32.85
N ALA A 1035 1.18 44.99 32.97
CA ALA A 1035 0.13 44.20 33.62
C ALA A 1035 0.77 43.06 34.45
N THR A 1036 0.45 41.79 34.21
CA THR A 1036 1.08 40.67 34.91
C THR A 1036 1.95 39.84 33.97
N LEU A 1037 3.24 39.75 34.28
CA LEU A 1037 4.17 38.78 33.71
C LEU A 1037 4.40 37.68 34.73
N GLU A 1038 4.21 36.43 34.34
CA GLU A 1038 4.49 35.27 35.17
C GLU A 1038 5.53 34.36 34.50
N PHE A 1039 6.54 33.95 35.25
CA PHE A 1039 7.45 32.87 34.87
C PHE A 1039 7.11 31.62 35.69
N GLY A 1040 6.58 30.60 35.03
CA GLY A 1040 6.33 29.28 35.60
C GLY A 1040 7.50 28.34 35.31
N ALA A 1041 8.49 28.28 36.21
CA ALA A 1041 9.61 27.34 36.10
C ALA A 1041 9.21 26.02 36.78
N ALA A 1042 8.49 25.18 36.05
CA ALA A 1042 7.85 23.98 36.58
C ALA A 1042 8.75 22.74 36.47
N THR A 1043 9.61 22.66 35.45
CA THR A 1043 10.46 21.48 35.19
C THR A 1043 11.96 21.75 35.13
N THR A 1044 12.37 23.01 34.99
CA THR A 1044 13.78 23.39 34.84
C THR A 1044 14.00 24.84 35.28
N ASP A 1045 15.24 25.14 35.69
CA ASP A 1045 15.64 26.51 35.97
C ASP A 1045 15.56 27.37 34.69
N VAL A 1046 15.08 28.60 34.85
CA VAL A 1046 14.93 29.58 33.76
C VAL A 1046 15.82 30.78 34.04
N SER A 1047 16.56 31.27 33.04
CA SER A 1047 17.40 32.46 33.16
C SER A 1047 17.02 33.52 32.13
N HIS A 1048 16.37 34.59 32.57
CA HIS A 1048 15.96 35.71 31.74
C HIS A 1048 17.02 36.82 31.80
N ALA A 1049 17.74 37.04 30.69
CA ALA A 1049 18.81 38.04 30.59
C ALA A 1049 18.31 39.43 30.15
N GLY A 1050 17.11 39.50 29.57
CA GLY A 1050 16.48 40.73 29.13
C GLY A 1050 16.17 41.71 30.26
N VAL A 1051 15.97 42.98 29.89
CA VAL A 1051 15.44 44.00 30.81
C VAL A 1051 13.93 43.90 30.83
N ILE A 1052 13.37 43.73 32.03
CA ILE A 1052 11.94 43.85 32.29
C ILE A 1052 11.68 45.30 32.74
N GLY A 1053 10.84 46.04 32.04
CA GLY A 1053 10.45 47.42 32.38
C GLY A 1053 8.93 47.59 32.41
N GLY A 1054 8.43 48.78 32.76
CA GLY A 1054 6.99 49.12 32.74
C GLY A 1054 6.36 49.27 34.13
N THR A 1055 5.03 49.30 34.22
CA THR A 1055 4.31 49.54 35.49
C THR A 1055 3.73 48.28 36.14
N GLY A 1056 3.86 47.13 35.49
CA GLY A 1056 3.22 45.87 35.86
C GLY A 1056 3.93 45.07 36.96
N SER A 1057 3.24 44.04 37.46
CA SER A 1057 3.72 43.09 38.47
C SER A 1057 4.44 41.89 37.83
N LEU A 1058 5.45 41.36 38.54
CA LEU A 1058 6.14 40.12 38.19
C LEU A 1058 5.72 38.99 39.15
N VAL A 1059 5.41 37.82 38.61
CA VAL A 1059 5.11 36.60 39.37
C VAL A 1059 6.12 35.50 39.02
N LYS A 1060 6.66 34.85 40.04
CA LYS A 1060 7.43 33.61 39.92
C LYS A 1060 6.61 32.46 40.50
N SER A 1061 6.37 31.43 39.69
CA SER A 1061 5.68 30.19 40.07
C SER A 1061 6.48 28.96 39.60
N GLY A 1062 6.04 27.76 40.00
CA GLY A 1062 6.77 26.51 39.77
C GLY A 1062 7.96 26.29 40.72
N SER A 1063 8.34 25.03 40.93
CA SER A 1063 9.32 24.64 41.96
C SER A 1063 10.78 24.98 41.63
N TYR A 1064 11.12 25.24 40.37
CA TYR A 1064 12.50 25.48 39.92
C TYR A 1064 12.89 26.95 40.02
N ALA A 1065 14.17 27.27 39.84
CA ALA A 1065 14.67 28.63 40.00
C ALA A 1065 14.37 29.51 38.77
N LEU A 1066 14.11 30.80 39.03
CA LEU A 1066 14.21 31.86 38.03
C LEU A 1066 15.41 32.73 38.33
N THR A 1067 16.29 32.93 37.37
CA THR A 1067 17.37 33.92 37.43
C THR A 1067 17.01 35.12 36.54
N LEU A 1068 16.94 36.31 37.12
CA LEU A 1068 16.90 37.56 36.36
C LEU A 1068 18.34 38.06 36.18
N GLY A 1069 18.92 37.76 35.01
CA GLY A 1069 20.32 37.97 34.67
C GLY A 1069 20.56 39.13 33.69
N GLY A 1070 21.82 39.39 33.32
CA GLY A 1070 22.17 40.35 32.25
C GLY A 1070 22.83 41.65 32.75
N SER A 1071 23.25 42.51 31.81
CA SER A 1071 24.10 43.67 32.14
C SER A 1071 23.37 44.89 32.72
N ALA A 1072 22.08 45.03 32.41
CA ALA A 1072 21.24 46.14 32.85
C ALA A 1072 20.13 45.68 33.79
N GLY A 1073 19.93 46.42 34.89
CA GLY A 1073 18.89 46.21 35.89
C GLY A 1073 17.47 46.30 35.31
N ASN A 1074 16.53 45.62 35.97
CA ASN A 1074 15.12 45.70 35.61
C ASN A 1074 14.53 47.03 36.12
N THR A 1075 13.57 47.60 35.39
CA THR A 1075 13.01 48.93 35.66
C THR A 1075 11.50 48.93 35.86
N TYR A 1076 10.88 47.76 36.03
CA TYR A 1076 9.44 47.68 36.27
C TYR A 1076 9.10 48.20 37.67
N ALA A 1077 8.00 48.95 37.79
CA ALA A 1077 7.60 49.61 39.04
C ALA A 1077 6.63 48.80 39.91
N GLY A 1078 6.03 47.73 39.38
CA GLY A 1078 5.06 46.90 40.11
C GLY A 1078 5.71 45.88 41.05
N SER A 1079 4.87 45.21 41.85
CA SER A 1079 5.33 44.23 42.85
C SER A 1079 5.87 42.94 42.22
N THR A 1080 6.84 42.33 42.91
CA THR A 1080 7.33 40.97 42.62
C THR A 1080 6.80 39.98 43.64
N THR A 1081 6.13 38.92 43.17
CA THR A 1081 5.57 37.84 44.00
C THR A 1081 6.23 36.52 43.67
N VAL A 1082 6.79 35.83 44.67
CA VAL A 1082 7.30 34.46 44.54
C VAL A 1082 6.32 33.52 45.23
N THR A 1083 5.64 32.69 44.43
CA THR A 1083 4.63 31.74 44.91
C THR A 1083 5.20 30.34 45.13
N ALA A 1084 6.26 29.98 44.40
CA ALA A 1084 7.01 28.73 44.55
C ALA A 1084 8.43 28.84 43.95
N GLY A 1085 9.33 27.97 44.41
CA GLY A 1085 10.73 27.92 43.97
C GLY A 1085 11.58 29.10 44.46
N SER A 1086 12.69 29.34 43.79
CA SER A 1086 13.66 30.42 44.13
C SER A 1086 13.73 31.49 43.03
N LEU A 1087 13.94 32.74 43.43
CA LEU A 1087 14.24 33.86 42.54
C LEU A 1087 15.66 34.38 42.82
N TYR A 1088 16.54 34.29 41.82
CA TYR A 1088 17.90 34.83 41.86
C TYR A 1088 18.00 36.10 41.03
N LEU A 1089 18.69 37.11 41.55
CA LEU A 1089 18.96 38.38 40.86
C LEU A 1089 20.46 38.43 40.56
N ASN A 1090 20.82 38.42 39.27
CA ASN A 1090 22.21 38.37 38.81
C ASN A 1090 22.46 39.44 37.73
N LYS A 1091 22.35 40.71 38.12
CA LYS A 1091 22.56 41.88 37.25
C LYS A 1091 23.89 42.55 37.57
N SER A 1092 24.66 42.94 36.56
CA SER A 1092 25.97 43.59 36.77
C SER A 1092 25.90 45.11 37.02
N SER A 1093 24.74 45.76 36.87
CA SER A 1093 24.50 47.17 37.27
C SER A 1093 23.01 47.51 37.44
N GLY A 1094 22.64 48.34 38.45
CA GLY A 1094 21.28 48.88 38.70
C GLY A 1094 20.52 48.26 39.89
N ALA A 1095 19.42 48.91 40.31
CA ALA A 1095 18.51 48.35 41.31
C ALA A 1095 17.83 47.09 40.77
N ALA A 1096 17.71 46.08 41.63
CA ALA A 1096 17.33 44.71 41.28
C ALA A 1096 15.81 44.52 41.15
#